data_AF-A0A842WUM4-F1
#
_entry.id   AF-A0A842WUM4-F1
#
_cell.length_a   1.000
_cell.length_b   1.000
_cell.length_c   1.000
_cell.angle_alpha   90.00
_cell.angle_beta   90.00
_cell.angle_gamma   90.00
#
_symmetry.space_group_name_H-M   'P 1'
#
loop_
_entity.id
_entity.type
_entity.pdbx_description
1 polymer ?
#
loop_
_entity_poly.entity_id
_entity_poly.type
_entity_poly.pdbx_seq_one_letter_code
_entity_poly.pdbx_strand_id
1 'polypeptide(L)'
;MKIRSLTIGVLLLSIVLFQPINKNPYPMELNIVSDKSDNGNFTLEISTGSYTPHSPILIDEESDFGTLGFGGSGTENDPYIISGLNITSDVTCINITNIHSYFEITLCWIDSVSPYSFFGPDFGSGIYFENVTHGTVADNIIRDKDSGISVHSVNEISIQNNSVHHSFQAIYGLECNNTDVILNQVTTSIIGIGIITSENATISNSTIQSCSQASILLSGVSYNCICENNTILNHSGPTYNEAAVVLSVVLVLAGDGYGWIVSDNIITSANYGIAVEFSRDFKIENNALNDVSVGMRLWHSNDAHISDNDIFAFSSSIIVLESDSLTILENYFEGSSSLQVVYSNSIEISNNVFVNGGIELVASSISQTIHTIESNIVNGKPLYYSNADFNVNLSADIYGQIILTNADDVTIESGSIHNTSIGIQLIFCEGCEVREVELYHNVVAGISLYSSKDCYIEFNDIHHNGKFTWQHGGISVGVCFELMIFGNRIYNNSPNGIEFIYDTTNVTIRNNAVFNNTLYGIYLGVYTSTCQYNLIFGNAIGWNGEGNARDEGSENMWDDGISQGNSWSDFDPSVAAIYPIDGDANSVDNFPLTLYERNPYPPVGSGDSPLLLMILVGSAISVAVIILVVILKRRLRT
;
A
#
# COMPACT_ATOMS: atom_id res chain seq x y z
N MET A 1 -14.04 -32.19 -31.26
CA MET A 1 -14.57 -33.56 -31.08
C MET A 1 -13.65 -34.26 -30.08
N LYS A 2 -13.97 -34.56 -28.83
CA LYS A 2 -15.23 -34.73 -28.07
C LYS A 2 -15.10 -34.01 -26.72
N ILE A 3 -16.16 -33.30 -26.35
CA ILE A 3 -16.44 -32.81 -24.99
C ILE A 3 -16.99 -33.99 -24.19
N ARG A 4 -16.53 -34.20 -22.94
CA ARG A 4 -17.28 -34.91 -21.91
C ARG A 4 -17.16 -34.16 -20.58
N SER A 5 -18.32 -33.78 -20.07
CA SER A 5 -18.59 -33.20 -18.77
C SER A 5 -18.38 -34.18 -17.61
N LEU A 6 -17.91 -33.69 -16.46
CA LEU A 6 -18.35 -34.08 -15.11
C LEU A 6 -17.80 -33.03 -14.12
N THR A 7 -18.61 -32.07 -13.66
CA THR A 7 -19.33 -32.04 -12.37
C THR A 7 -18.41 -31.95 -11.14
N ILE A 8 -18.63 -30.84 -10.42
CA ILE A 8 -18.06 -30.33 -9.17
C ILE A 8 -17.85 -31.39 -8.07
N GLY A 9 -16.70 -31.30 -7.40
CA GLY A 9 -16.41 -31.89 -6.09
C GLY A 9 -15.25 -31.13 -5.45
N VAL A 10 -15.58 -30.14 -4.61
CA VAL A 10 -14.62 -29.39 -3.79
C VAL A 10 -14.04 -30.35 -2.74
N LEU A 11 -12.73 -30.55 -2.77
CA LEU A 11 -11.98 -31.15 -1.67
C LEU A 11 -10.63 -30.46 -1.58
N LEU A 12 -10.53 -29.55 -0.60
CA LEU A 12 -9.28 -29.01 -0.09
C LEU A 12 -8.44 -30.17 0.45
N LEU A 13 -7.31 -30.44 -0.21
CA LEU A 13 -6.22 -31.22 0.36
C LEU A 13 -4.93 -30.44 0.15
N SER A 14 -4.44 -29.85 1.24
CA SER A 14 -3.11 -29.30 1.37
C SER A 14 -2.08 -30.41 1.16
N ILE A 15 -1.45 -30.44 -0.01
CA ILE A 15 -0.29 -31.29 -0.28
C ILE A 15 0.95 -30.49 0.12
N VAL A 16 1.42 -30.75 1.33
CA VAL A 16 2.81 -30.50 1.75
C VAL A 16 3.69 -31.40 0.89
N LEU A 17 4.43 -30.80 -0.06
CA LEU A 17 5.48 -31.50 -0.78
C LEU A 17 6.69 -31.62 0.14
N PHE A 18 6.87 -32.81 0.71
CA PHE A 18 8.11 -33.27 1.32
C PHE A 18 9.27 -33.17 0.32
N GLN A 19 10.34 -32.45 0.69
CA GLN A 19 11.70 -32.73 0.21
C GLN A 19 12.42 -33.63 1.24
N PRO A 20 13.32 -34.52 0.82
CA PRO A 20 13.83 -35.59 1.67
C PRO A 20 14.86 -35.06 2.67
N ILE A 21 14.53 -35.12 3.95
CA ILE A 21 15.49 -34.94 5.05
C ILE A 21 16.48 -36.11 5.01
N ASN A 22 17.76 -35.78 4.85
CA ASN A 22 18.85 -36.70 5.08
C ASN A 22 18.81 -37.14 6.55
N LYS A 23 18.75 -38.46 6.75
CA LYS A 23 18.55 -39.13 8.03
C LYS A 23 19.51 -38.63 9.12
N ASN A 24 18.95 -38.09 10.21
CA ASN A 24 19.57 -38.15 11.53
C ASN A 24 18.54 -38.72 12.53
N PRO A 25 18.90 -39.66 13.42
CA PRO A 25 17.94 -40.60 14.00
C PRO A 25 17.51 -40.19 15.41
N TYR A 26 16.61 -39.21 15.55
CA TYR A 26 15.84 -39.07 16.79
C TYR A 26 14.37 -38.77 16.43
N PRO A 27 13.42 -39.63 16.84
CA PRO A 27 12.03 -39.45 16.48
C PRO A 27 11.44 -38.29 17.28
N MET A 28 10.87 -37.29 16.60
CA MET A 28 9.81 -36.46 17.16
C MET A 28 8.66 -37.41 17.56
N GLU A 29 8.48 -37.69 18.84
CA GLU A 29 7.25 -38.33 19.31
C GLU A 29 6.15 -37.27 19.39
N LEU A 30 5.24 -37.34 18.41
CA LEU A 30 4.07 -36.50 18.27
C LEU A 30 2.96 -37.02 19.21
N ASN A 31 2.79 -36.41 20.38
CA ASN A 31 1.66 -36.72 21.26
C ASN A 31 0.59 -35.62 21.13
N ILE A 32 -0.46 -35.90 20.36
CA ILE A 32 -1.66 -35.06 20.31
C ILE A 32 -2.53 -35.42 21.52
N VAL A 33 -2.50 -34.58 22.56
CA VAL A 33 -3.46 -34.68 23.67
C VAL A 33 -4.69 -33.87 23.28
N SER A 34 -5.81 -34.55 23.01
CA SER A 34 -7.10 -33.88 22.87
C SER A 34 -7.63 -33.57 24.27
N ASP A 35 -7.63 -32.30 24.70
CA ASP A 35 -8.46 -31.91 25.83
C ASP A 35 -9.84 -31.49 25.34
N LYS A 36 -10.88 -32.10 25.91
CA LYS A 36 -12.28 -31.80 25.59
C LYS A 36 -12.79 -30.76 26.59
N SER A 37 -12.46 -29.50 26.34
CA SER A 37 -13.29 -28.38 26.82
C SER A 37 -13.05 -27.12 26.01
N ASP A 38 -14.06 -26.79 25.20
CA ASP A 38 -14.47 -25.51 24.65
C ASP A 38 -13.44 -24.52 24.06
N ASN A 39 -13.70 -24.18 22.79
CA ASN A 39 -13.10 -23.14 21.96
C ASN A 39 -11.79 -23.47 21.24
N GLY A 40 -11.78 -24.52 20.40
CA GLY A 40 -11.08 -24.55 19.09
C GLY A 40 -9.59 -24.20 19.00
N ASN A 41 -8.90 -23.91 20.10
CA ASN A 41 -7.49 -23.61 20.15
C ASN A 41 -6.74 -24.91 20.29
N PHE A 42 -6.05 -25.29 19.22
CA PHE A 42 -5.00 -26.29 19.30
C PHE A 42 -3.81 -25.67 20.03
N THR A 43 -3.69 -25.90 21.34
CA THR A 43 -2.45 -25.62 22.07
C THR A 43 -1.47 -26.74 21.77
N LEU A 44 -0.43 -26.41 21.02
CA LEU A 44 0.69 -27.30 20.75
C LEU A 44 1.53 -27.41 22.05
N GLU A 45 1.33 -28.46 22.85
CA GLU A 45 2.25 -28.77 23.94
C GLU A 45 3.51 -29.42 23.36
N ILE A 46 4.55 -28.62 23.16
CA ILE A 46 5.89 -29.13 22.87
C ILE A 46 6.48 -29.65 24.19
N SER A 47 6.89 -30.92 24.21
CA SER A 47 7.44 -31.53 25.43
C SER A 47 8.83 -30.95 25.74
N THR A 48 8.96 -30.31 26.90
CA THR A 48 10.26 -29.84 27.44
C THR A 48 11.13 -30.97 27.98
N GLY A 49 10.64 -32.22 27.99
CA GLY A 49 11.29 -33.39 28.59
C GLY A 49 12.59 -33.85 27.89
N SER A 50 12.93 -33.29 26.74
CA SER A 50 14.16 -33.56 25.99
C SER A 50 15.32 -32.61 26.31
N TYR A 51 15.10 -31.56 27.10
CA TYR A 51 16.11 -30.53 27.41
C TYR A 51 16.59 -30.61 28.85
N THR A 52 17.88 -30.31 29.09
CA THR A 52 18.49 -30.33 30.43
C THR A 52 18.25 -29.00 31.15
N PRO A 53 17.56 -28.97 32.30
CA PRO A 53 17.34 -27.72 33.03
C PRO A 53 18.65 -27.04 33.44
N HIS A 54 18.74 -25.73 33.22
CA HIS A 54 19.91 -24.93 33.59
C HIS A 54 19.48 -23.54 34.09
N SER A 55 20.24 -22.97 35.03
CA SER A 55 20.04 -21.58 35.46
C SER A 55 20.47 -20.61 34.34
N PRO A 56 20.13 -19.31 34.41
CA PRO A 56 20.71 -18.33 33.50
C PRO A 56 22.24 -18.38 33.42
N ILE A 57 22.78 -18.10 32.24
CA ILE A 57 24.21 -18.15 31.90
C ILE A 57 24.73 -16.74 31.67
N LEU A 58 25.89 -16.43 32.26
CA LEU A 58 26.66 -15.23 32.01
C LEU A 58 28.06 -15.64 31.56
N ILE A 59 28.51 -15.10 30.43
CA ILE A 59 29.87 -15.18 29.90
C ILE A 59 30.33 -13.74 29.68
N ASP A 60 31.26 -13.25 30.49
CA ASP A 60 31.88 -11.93 30.32
C ASP A 60 33.40 -12.01 30.11
N GLU A 61 33.97 -13.21 30.20
CA GLU A 61 35.33 -13.54 29.80
C GLU A 61 35.46 -14.96 29.21
N GLU A 62 36.50 -15.19 28.39
CA GLU A 62 36.73 -16.47 27.70
C GLU A 62 36.85 -17.68 28.65
N SER A 63 37.33 -17.47 29.89
CA SER A 63 37.45 -18.52 30.91
C SER A 63 36.12 -19.05 31.42
N ASP A 64 35.03 -18.30 31.27
CA ASP A 64 33.71 -18.68 31.79
C ASP A 64 33.18 -19.92 31.08
N PHE A 65 33.40 -20.06 29.78
CA PHE A 65 33.02 -21.25 29.02
C PHE A 65 33.61 -22.52 29.66
N GLY A 66 34.92 -22.51 29.94
CA GLY A 66 35.59 -23.63 30.59
C GLY A 66 35.11 -23.88 32.02
N THR A 67 34.84 -22.81 32.78
CA THR A 67 34.35 -22.89 34.17
C THR A 67 32.95 -23.47 34.25
N LEU A 68 32.08 -23.13 33.31
CA LEU A 68 30.71 -23.63 33.21
C LEU A 68 30.61 -24.98 32.47
N GLY A 69 31.73 -25.48 31.95
CA GLY A 69 31.80 -26.78 31.29
C GLY A 69 31.31 -26.79 29.86
N PHE A 70 31.22 -25.63 29.22
CA PHE A 70 30.96 -25.50 27.78
C PHE A 70 32.26 -25.70 27.03
N GLY A 71 32.30 -26.75 26.21
CA GLY A 71 33.50 -27.12 25.46
C GLY A 71 33.12 -27.58 24.06
N GLY A 72 33.71 -26.92 23.08
CA GLY A 72 34.00 -27.45 21.75
C GLY A 72 32.88 -27.71 20.75
N SER A 73 33.23 -27.36 19.52
CA SER A 73 32.62 -27.54 18.20
C SER A 73 31.59 -26.53 17.67
N GLY A 74 31.44 -25.38 18.32
CA GLY A 74 31.02 -24.11 17.69
C GLY A 74 32.18 -23.42 16.94
N THR A 75 32.69 -24.10 15.90
CA THR A 75 34.06 -23.96 15.35
C THR A 75 34.41 -22.61 14.69
N GLU A 76 35.68 -22.14 14.75
CA GLU A 76 36.54 -22.32 13.56
C GLU A 76 37.44 -23.56 13.53
N ASN A 77 37.82 -24.18 14.64
CA ASN A 77 38.25 -25.60 14.58
C ASN A 77 38.05 -26.38 15.87
N ASP A 78 37.64 -25.74 16.98
CA ASP A 78 36.89 -26.37 18.08
C ASP A 78 36.39 -25.38 19.18
N PRO A 79 36.00 -24.10 18.97
CA PRO A 79 35.52 -23.30 20.11
C PRO A 79 34.00 -23.47 20.39
N TYR A 80 33.51 -22.87 21.47
CA TYR A 80 32.57 -23.46 22.44
C TYR A 80 31.15 -23.79 21.93
N ILE A 81 30.48 -24.72 22.60
CA ILE A 81 29.07 -25.02 22.35
C ILE A 81 28.24 -24.96 23.64
N ILE A 82 27.11 -24.26 23.57
CA ILE A 82 26.04 -24.28 24.57
C ILE A 82 24.86 -24.99 23.92
N SER A 83 24.51 -26.20 24.37
CA SER A 83 23.48 -26.98 23.70
C SER A 83 22.60 -27.84 24.60
N GLY A 84 21.35 -28.03 24.17
CA GLY A 84 20.42 -28.97 24.78
C GLY A 84 19.84 -28.52 26.13
N LEU A 85 19.88 -27.22 26.42
CA LEU A 85 19.49 -26.66 27.72
C LEU A 85 18.04 -26.18 27.73
N ASN A 86 17.38 -26.27 28.88
CA ASN A 86 16.14 -25.58 29.19
C ASN A 86 16.44 -24.48 30.22
N ILE A 87 16.31 -23.22 29.81
CA ILE A 87 16.49 -22.05 30.67
C ILE A 87 15.17 -21.29 30.70
N THR A 88 14.39 -21.51 31.77
CA THR A 88 13.11 -20.82 32.02
C THR A 88 13.33 -19.76 33.10
N SER A 89 13.36 -18.48 32.72
CA SER A 89 13.68 -17.37 33.63
C SER A 89 13.15 -16.03 33.09
N ASP A 90 12.65 -15.16 33.96
CA ASP A 90 12.17 -13.83 33.58
C ASP A 90 13.33 -12.86 33.25
N VAL A 91 14.52 -13.08 33.81
CA VAL A 91 15.73 -12.30 33.47
C VAL A 91 16.38 -12.78 32.17
N THR A 92 17.50 -12.15 31.77
CA THR A 92 18.25 -12.57 30.59
C THR A 92 18.76 -14.01 30.76
N CYS A 93 18.47 -14.90 29.81
CA CYS A 93 18.74 -16.34 29.96
C CYS A 93 20.17 -16.71 29.57
N ILE A 94 20.68 -16.22 28.45
CA ILE A 94 22.08 -16.35 28.06
C ILE A 94 22.62 -14.95 27.73
N ASN A 95 23.60 -14.50 28.49
CA ASN A 95 24.25 -13.20 28.30
C ASN A 95 25.74 -13.43 27.98
N ILE A 96 26.19 -12.99 26.80
CA ILE A 96 27.59 -13.09 26.36
C ILE A 96 28.10 -11.70 25.99
N THR A 97 29.17 -11.25 26.64
CA THR A 97 29.75 -9.93 26.37
C THR A 97 31.26 -10.01 26.18
N ASN A 98 31.81 -9.20 25.28
CA ASN A 98 33.26 -9.08 25.04
C ASN A 98 33.97 -10.40 24.65
N ILE A 99 33.30 -11.24 23.87
CA ILE A 99 33.84 -12.53 23.39
C ILE A 99 34.18 -12.46 21.90
N HIS A 100 35.35 -12.99 21.54
CA HIS A 100 35.82 -12.98 20.15
C HIS A 100 36.17 -14.36 19.60
N SER A 101 36.25 -15.39 20.46
CA SER A 101 36.29 -16.78 20.03
C SER A 101 34.99 -17.18 19.31
N TYR A 102 35.06 -18.15 18.39
CA TYR A 102 33.83 -18.70 17.81
C TYR A 102 33.05 -19.48 18.88
N PHE A 103 31.74 -19.46 18.81
CA PHE A 103 30.90 -20.30 19.65
C PHE A 103 29.54 -20.52 19.01
N GLU A 104 28.83 -21.54 19.48
CA GLU A 104 27.48 -21.86 19.03
C GLU A 104 26.53 -22.06 20.21
N ILE A 105 25.36 -21.41 20.16
CA ILE A 105 24.22 -21.67 21.02
C ILE A 105 23.19 -22.43 20.19
N THR A 106 22.96 -23.71 20.50
CA THR A 106 22.11 -24.56 19.67
C THR A 106 21.21 -25.52 20.42
N LEU A 107 20.04 -25.85 19.86
CA LEU A 107 19.09 -26.82 20.44
C LEU A 107 18.71 -26.46 21.89
N CYS A 108 18.52 -25.18 22.20
CA CYS A 108 18.08 -24.73 23.52
C CYS A 108 16.58 -24.37 23.52
N TRP A 109 15.93 -24.63 24.67
CA TRP A 109 14.61 -24.13 25.02
C TRP A 109 14.77 -22.96 25.99
N ILE A 110 14.36 -21.76 25.57
CA ILE A 110 14.48 -20.54 26.37
C ILE A 110 13.09 -19.93 26.53
N ASP A 111 12.68 -19.68 27.77
CA ASP A 111 11.33 -19.22 28.08
C ASP A 111 11.33 -18.31 29.31
N SER A 112 10.23 -17.60 29.55
CA SER A 112 9.98 -16.88 30.81
C SER A 112 9.12 -17.71 31.76
N VAL A 113 9.23 -17.44 33.06
CA VAL A 113 8.38 -18.06 34.08
C VAL A 113 7.02 -17.36 34.12
N SER A 114 7.06 -16.04 34.00
CA SER A 114 5.88 -15.19 33.95
C SER A 114 5.34 -15.13 32.51
N PRO A 115 4.01 -15.25 32.30
CA PRO A 115 3.43 -15.09 30.98
C PRO A 115 3.69 -13.66 30.48
N TYR A 116 4.05 -13.54 29.20
CA TYR A 116 4.34 -12.25 28.59
C TYR A 116 3.15 -11.29 28.77
N SER A 117 3.44 -10.08 29.24
CA SER A 117 2.46 -9.00 29.28
C SER A 117 3.12 -7.68 28.88
N PHE A 118 2.43 -6.94 28.02
CA PHE A 118 2.88 -5.64 27.47
C PHE A 118 3.14 -4.57 28.55
N PHE A 119 2.66 -4.79 29.78
CA PHE A 119 2.85 -3.92 30.95
C PHE A 119 3.48 -4.68 32.13
N GLY A 120 4.09 -5.84 31.85
CA GLY A 120 4.71 -6.72 32.83
C GLY A 120 6.05 -6.21 33.35
N PRO A 121 6.67 -6.93 34.31
CA PRO A 121 7.99 -6.58 34.82
C PRO A 121 9.04 -6.55 33.69
N ASP A 122 10.17 -5.86 33.91
CA ASP A 122 11.31 -5.79 32.98
C ASP A 122 11.82 -7.20 32.62
N PHE A 123 11.27 -7.81 31.57
CA PHE A 123 11.73 -9.10 31.06
C PHE A 123 13.12 -8.92 30.46
N GLY A 124 14.03 -9.84 30.74
CA GLY A 124 15.33 -9.87 30.08
C GLY A 124 15.26 -10.49 28.68
N SER A 125 16.38 -10.49 27.97
CA SER A 125 16.48 -11.13 26.66
C SER A 125 16.54 -12.67 26.78
N GLY A 126 16.14 -13.42 25.75
CA GLY A 126 16.42 -14.85 25.69
C GLY A 126 17.93 -15.07 25.56
N ILE A 127 18.49 -14.56 24.47
CA ILE A 127 19.93 -14.53 24.20
C ILE A 127 20.34 -13.09 23.97
N TYR A 128 21.39 -12.63 24.64
CA TYR A 128 21.93 -11.28 24.52
C TYR A 128 23.43 -11.30 24.24
N PHE A 129 23.86 -10.62 23.17
CA PHE A 129 25.27 -10.36 22.87
C PHE A 129 25.59 -8.87 22.91
N GLU A 130 26.75 -8.52 23.44
CA GLU A 130 27.32 -7.17 23.36
C GLU A 130 28.83 -7.21 23.10
N ASN A 131 29.29 -6.51 22.06
CA ASN A 131 30.69 -6.49 21.65
C ASN A 131 31.24 -7.91 21.41
N VAL A 132 30.58 -8.66 20.54
CA VAL A 132 30.87 -10.08 20.24
C VAL A 132 31.19 -10.29 18.76
N THR A 133 32.07 -11.24 18.46
CA THR A 133 32.34 -11.69 17.08
C THR A 133 32.26 -13.22 16.94
N HIS A 134 31.96 -13.71 15.73
CA HIS A 134 31.99 -15.14 15.37
C HIS A 134 31.00 -16.05 16.13
N GLY A 135 29.95 -15.47 16.71
CA GLY A 135 28.89 -16.21 17.40
C GLY A 135 27.85 -16.78 16.44
N THR A 136 27.41 -18.00 16.70
CA THR A 136 26.27 -18.64 16.01
C THR A 136 25.14 -18.92 16.99
N VAL A 137 23.91 -18.55 16.63
CA VAL A 137 22.68 -18.90 17.35
C VAL A 137 21.80 -19.71 16.40
N ALA A 138 21.69 -21.01 16.66
CA ALA A 138 21.06 -21.96 15.73
C ALA A 138 20.02 -22.86 16.38
N ASP A 139 18.94 -23.21 15.68
CA ASP A 139 18.04 -24.31 16.09
C ASP A 139 17.43 -24.18 17.51
N ASN A 140 17.24 -22.95 18.01
CA ASN A 140 16.67 -22.71 19.34
C ASN A 140 15.17 -22.44 19.28
N ILE A 141 14.46 -22.74 20.38
CA ILE A 141 13.08 -22.32 20.62
C ILE A 141 13.09 -21.28 21.73
N ILE A 142 12.66 -20.05 21.43
CA ILE A 142 12.69 -18.91 22.34
C ILE A 142 11.29 -18.32 22.47
N ARG A 143 10.83 -18.12 23.70
CA ARG A 143 9.45 -17.71 23.97
C ARG A 143 9.33 -16.70 25.10
N ASP A 144 8.30 -15.85 25.01
CA ASP A 144 7.81 -15.04 26.12
C ASP A 144 8.90 -14.13 26.74
N LYS A 145 9.82 -13.60 25.91
CA LYS A 145 10.92 -12.69 26.31
C LYS A 145 10.62 -11.24 25.95
N ASP A 146 11.37 -10.29 26.52
CA ASP A 146 11.38 -8.92 25.97
C ASP A 146 12.00 -8.93 24.57
N SER A 147 13.28 -9.27 24.49
CA SER A 147 13.96 -9.59 23.24
C SER A 147 14.21 -11.10 23.15
N GLY A 148 13.79 -11.79 22.09
CA GLY A 148 14.11 -13.20 21.91
C GLY A 148 15.62 -13.41 21.75
N ILE A 149 16.18 -12.80 20.71
CA ILE A 149 17.62 -12.71 20.45
C ILE A 149 17.97 -11.22 20.28
N SER A 150 18.93 -10.72 21.04
CA SER A 150 19.37 -9.33 21.00
C SER A 150 20.88 -9.28 20.82
N VAL A 151 21.37 -8.56 19.81
CA VAL A 151 22.81 -8.46 19.51
C VAL A 151 23.20 -6.99 19.31
N HIS A 152 24.25 -6.54 20.00
CA HIS A 152 24.66 -5.12 20.03
C HIS A 152 26.15 -4.99 19.76
N SER A 153 26.51 -4.11 18.81
CA SER A 153 27.90 -3.84 18.39
C SER A 153 28.66 -5.14 18.08
N VAL A 154 28.11 -5.95 17.16
CA VAL A 154 28.64 -7.27 16.81
C VAL A 154 29.17 -7.33 15.39
N ASN A 155 30.05 -8.30 15.10
CA ASN A 155 30.56 -8.55 13.76
C ASN A 155 30.65 -10.05 13.46
N GLU A 156 30.26 -10.47 12.24
CA GLU A 156 30.32 -11.87 11.82
C GLU A 156 29.49 -12.80 12.73
N ILE A 157 28.21 -12.46 12.88
CA ILE A 157 27.24 -13.26 13.66
C ILE A 157 26.31 -14.00 12.70
N SER A 158 26.01 -15.26 13.01
CA SER A 158 24.95 -16.03 12.34
C SER A 158 23.80 -16.31 13.30
N ILE A 159 22.58 -15.92 12.92
CA ILE A 159 21.33 -16.24 13.62
C ILE A 159 20.48 -17.05 12.65
N GLN A 160 20.43 -18.36 12.84
CA GLN A 160 19.86 -19.27 11.84
C GLN A 160 18.87 -20.29 12.40
N ASN A 161 17.78 -20.53 11.67
CA ASN A 161 16.82 -21.60 11.97
C ASN A 161 16.27 -21.59 13.42
N ASN A 162 16.11 -20.42 14.03
CA ASN A 162 15.51 -20.29 15.36
C ASN A 162 13.99 -20.08 15.24
N SER A 163 13.26 -20.53 16.26
CA SER A 163 11.83 -20.33 16.41
C SER A 163 11.56 -19.40 17.58
N VAL A 164 11.19 -18.14 17.29
CA VAL A 164 10.99 -17.09 18.30
C VAL A 164 9.52 -16.69 18.35
N HIS A 165 8.91 -16.78 19.53
CA HIS A 165 7.48 -16.52 19.72
C HIS A 165 7.21 -15.55 20.88
N HIS A 166 6.13 -14.76 20.78
CA HIS A 166 5.64 -13.92 21.88
C HIS A 166 6.72 -13.06 22.52
N SER A 167 7.42 -12.26 21.71
CA SER A 167 8.44 -11.34 22.21
C SER A 167 8.10 -9.88 21.88
N PHE A 168 8.58 -8.92 22.67
CA PHE A 168 8.50 -7.50 22.28
C PHE A 168 9.28 -7.30 20.97
N GLN A 169 10.54 -7.72 20.97
CA GLN A 169 11.39 -7.84 19.79
C GLN A 169 11.79 -9.31 19.60
N ALA A 170 11.47 -9.95 18.49
CA ALA A 170 11.85 -11.35 18.32
C ALA A 170 13.36 -11.50 18.07
N ILE A 171 13.87 -10.87 17.02
CA ILE A 171 15.32 -10.79 16.74
C ILE A 171 15.66 -9.32 16.55
N TYR A 172 16.60 -8.81 17.33
CA TYR A 172 17.00 -7.40 17.30
C TYR A 172 18.52 -7.27 17.23
N GLY A 173 18.98 -6.48 16.27
CA GLY A 173 20.38 -6.14 16.07
C GLY A 173 20.58 -4.62 16.03
N LEU A 174 21.55 -4.14 16.80
CA LEU A 174 22.05 -2.77 16.76
C LEU A 174 23.54 -2.80 16.45
N GLU A 175 24.02 -2.01 15.48
CA GLU A 175 25.45 -1.99 15.11
C GLU A 175 25.98 -3.39 14.76
N CYS A 176 25.24 -4.10 13.90
CA CYS A 176 25.53 -5.48 13.49
C CYS A 176 26.18 -5.50 12.11
N ASN A 177 27.46 -5.82 12.06
CA ASN A 177 28.20 -5.86 10.81
C ASN A 177 28.36 -7.30 10.32
N ASN A 178 28.22 -7.52 9.01
CA ASN A 178 28.40 -8.84 8.38
C ASN A 178 27.58 -9.92 9.12
N THR A 179 26.30 -9.62 9.39
CA THR A 179 25.42 -10.46 10.21
C THR A 179 24.34 -11.10 9.36
N ASP A 180 24.21 -12.42 9.47
CA ASP A 180 23.22 -13.21 8.75
C ASP A 180 22.08 -13.61 9.69
N VAL A 181 20.84 -13.25 9.32
CA VAL A 181 19.60 -13.65 9.99
C VAL A 181 18.77 -14.48 9.02
N ILE A 182 18.98 -15.79 9.03
CA ILE A 182 18.51 -16.68 7.97
C ILE A 182 17.59 -17.81 8.47
N LEU A 183 16.59 -18.17 7.68
CA LEU A 183 15.72 -19.34 7.96
C LEU A 183 14.97 -19.28 9.30
N ASN A 184 14.81 -18.10 9.92
CA ASN A 184 14.18 -17.99 11.23
C ASN A 184 12.64 -18.01 11.10
N GLN A 185 11.97 -18.55 12.11
CA GLN A 185 10.52 -18.53 12.26
C GLN A 185 10.16 -17.59 13.41
N VAL A 186 9.45 -16.51 13.10
CA VAL A 186 9.05 -15.51 14.08
C VAL A 186 7.54 -15.39 14.11
N THR A 187 6.92 -15.51 15.28
CA THR A 187 5.45 -15.37 15.38
C THR A 187 5.01 -14.53 16.58
N THR A 188 3.99 -13.70 16.37
CA THR A 188 3.25 -13.02 17.44
C THR A 188 4.17 -12.15 18.31
N SER A 189 5.00 -11.33 17.65
CA SER A 189 5.88 -10.35 18.30
C SER A 189 5.48 -8.92 17.94
N ILE A 190 5.92 -7.89 18.66
CA ILE A 190 5.65 -6.51 18.21
C ILE A 190 6.50 -6.20 16.98
N ILE A 191 7.81 -6.39 17.13
CA ILE A 191 8.80 -6.33 16.06
C ILE A 191 9.28 -7.75 15.78
N GLY A 192 9.25 -8.17 14.52
CA GLY A 192 9.72 -9.48 14.09
C GLY A 192 11.25 -9.55 14.08
N ILE A 193 11.87 -8.99 13.05
CA ILE A 193 13.32 -8.88 12.89
C ILE A 193 13.69 -7.41 12.69
N GLY A 194 14.47 -6.84 13.60
CA GLY A 194 14.98 -5.48 13.49
C GLY A 194 16.50 -5.45 13.37
N ILE A 195 17.04 -4.78 12.35
CA ILE A 195 18.48 -4.53 12.18
C ILE A 195 18.67 -3.02 12.02
N ILE A 196 19.43 -2.42 12.91
CA ILE A 196 19.55 -0.96 13.05
C ILE A 196 21.01 -0.53 13.05
N THR A 197 21.32 0.54 12.31
CA THR A 197 22.66 1.14 12.22
C THR A 197 23.73 0.09 11.91
N SER A 198 23.56 -0.68 10.84
CA SER A 198 24.28 -1.94 10.58
C SER A 198 24.83 -2.01 9.16
N GLU A 199 25.92 -2.74 8.93
CA GLU A 199 26.54 -2.87 7.62
C GLU A 199 26.55 -4.32 7.12
N ASN A 200 26.22 -4.52 5.84
CA ASN A 200 26.25 -5.82 5.17
C ASN A 200 25.47 -6.91 5.92
N ALA A 201 24.32 -6.55 6.49
CA ALA A 201 23.44 -7.52 7.14
C ALA A 201 22.51 -8.19 6.12
N THR A 202 22.30 -9.50 6.26
CA THR A 202 21.39 -10.27 5.40
C THR A 202 20.24 -10.81 6.22
N ILE A 203 19.01 -10.51 5.83
CA ILE A 203 17.80 -11.15 6.36
C ILE A 203 17.18 -11.97 5.23
N SER A 204 17.23 -13.29 5.33
CA SER A 204 16.74 -14.12 4.23
C SER A 204 16.05 -15.41 4.62
N ASN A 205 15.18 -15.89 3.72
CA ASN A 205 14.50 -17.18 3.83
C ASN A 205 13.72 -17.36 5.15
N SER A 206 13.36 -16.28 5.83
CA SER A 206 12.68 -16.31 7.12
C SER A 206 11.16 -16.24 6.94
N THR A 207 10.43 -16.85 7.88
CA THR A 207 8.96 -16.79 7.94
C THR A 207 8.55 -15.97 9.14
N ILE A 208 7.82 -14.88 8.92
CA ILE A 208 7.44 -13.92 9.96
C ILE A 208 5.93 -13.74 9.94
N GLN A 209 5.29 -13.97 11.09
CA GLN A 209 3.84 -14.00 11.17
C GLN A 209 3.28 -13.22 12.36
N SER A 210 2.14 -12.55 12.16
CA SER A 210 1.35 -11.91 13.23
C SER A 210 2.16 -10.87 14.02
N CYS A 211 3.02 -10.10 13.36
CA CYS A 211 3.74 -9.02 14.03
C CYS A 211 2.87 -7.76 14.10
N SER A 212 2.77 -7.12 15.27
CA SER A 212 1.81 -6.03 15.47
C SER A 212 2.30 -4.66 15.01
N GLN A 213 3.63 -4.45 14.89
CA GLN A 213 4.22 -3.17 14.48
C GLN A 213 4.98 -3.29 13.16
N ALA A 214 6.07 -4.07 13.14
CA ALA A 214 6.90 -4.29 11.95
C ALA A 214 7.36 -5.74 11.89
N SER A 215 7.20 -6.39 10.73
CA SER A 215 7.70 -7.75 10.53
C SER A 215 9.21 -7.74 10.33
N ILE A 216 9.71 -6.85 9.45
CA ILE A 216 11.13 -6.56 9.29
C ILE A 216 11.33 -5.05 9.41
N LEU A 217 12.38 -4.64 10.12
CA LEU A 217 12.77 -3.24 10.30
C LEU A 217 14.26 -3.10 9.96
N LEU A 218 14.58 -2.37 8.89
CA LEU A 218 15.93 -1.93 8.56
C LEU A 218 16.02 -0.41 8.79
N SER A 219 16.76 0.00 9.81
CA SER A 219 16.74 1.42 10.22
C SER A 219 18.09 2.00 10.58
N GLY A 220 18.14 3.31 10.80
CA GLY A 220 19.32 4.06 11.14
C GLY A 220 20.27 4.19 9.95
N VAL A 221 21.54 4.43 10.27
CA VAL A 221 22.60 4.58 9.27
C VAL A 221 23.09 3.17 8.88
N SER A 222 22.30 2.45 8.09
CA SER A 222 22.63 1.08 7.66
C SER A 222 23.03 1.00 6.19
N TYR A 223 24.05 0.22 5.87
CA TYR A 223 24.64 0.16 4.53
C TYR A 223 24.60 -1.25 3.96
N ASN A 224 24.25 -1.37 2.67
CA ASN A 224 24.31 -2.61 1.88
C ASN A 224 23.58 -3.80 2.52
N CYS A 225 22.51 -3.55 3.28
CA CYS A 225 21.69 -4.60 3.85
C CYS A 225 20.81 -5.25 2.77
N ILE A 226 20.64 -6.57 2.88
CA ILE A 226 19.85 -7.39 1.96
C ILE A 226 18.67 -7.99 2.73
N CYS A 227 17.46 -7.82 2.22
CA CYS A 227 16.25 -8.47 2.71
C CYS A 227 15.64 -9.28 1.58
N GLU A 228 15.87 -10.59 1.57
CA GLU A 228 15.48 -11.43 0.42
C GLU A 228 14.75 -12.73 0.74
N ASN A 229 13.83 -13.11 -0.14
CA ASN A 229 13.14 -14.40 -0.09
C ASN A 229 12.44 -14.70 1.25
N ASN A 230 11.97 -13.67 1.95
CA ASN A 230 11.23 -13.83 3.19
C ASN A 230 9.73 -13.99 2.91
N THR A 231 9.05 -14.72 3.78
CA THR A 231 7.60 -14.93 3.73
C THR A 231 6.96 -14.26 4.93
N ILE A 232 6.17 -13.22 4.70
CA ILE A 232 5.59 -12.36 5.74
C ILE A 232 4.06 -12.41 5.67
N LEU A 233 3.43 -12.89 6.75
CA LEU A 233 1.98 -13.02 6.86
C LEU A 233 1.48 -12.26 8.09
N ASN A 234 0.80 -11.14 7.88
CA ASN A 234 0.14 -10.45 8.99
C ASN A 234 -1.36 -10.75 8.97
N HIS A 235 -1.95 -10.92 10.15
CA HIS A 235 -3.41 -11.03 10.27
C HIS A 235 -3.98 -9.62 10.39
N SER A 236 -4.55 -9.10 9.31
CA SER A 236 -5.32 -7.87 9.32
C SER A 236 -6.62 -8.07 10.13
N GLY A 237 -6.64 -7.66 11.39
CA GLY A 237 -7.88 -7.40 12.13
C GLY A 237 -8.35 -5.96 11.89
N PRO A 238 -9.66 -5.69 11.72
CA PRO A 238 -10.18 -4.36 11.47
C PRO A 238 -10.34 -3.57 12.78
N THR A 239 -9.28 -3.35 13.56
CA THR A 239 -9.27 -2.40 14.69
C THR A 239 -7.86 -2.26 15.22
N TYR A 240 -7.30 -1.04 15.21
CA TYR A 240 -6.82 -0.28 16.38
C TYR A 240 -6.42 1.13 15.91
N ASN A 241 -7.27 2.11 16.23
CA ASN A 241 -6.87 3.52 16.30
C ASN A 241 -6.15 3.72 17.64
N GLU A 242 -4.91 4.20 17.64
CA GLU A 242 -4.41 5.10 18.68
C GLU A 242 -3.13 5.81 18.21
N ALA A 243 -3.03 7.09 18.55
CA ALA A 243 -2.07 8.03 18.00
C ALA A 243 -0.64 7.77 18.48
N ALA A 244 0.19 7.19 17.61
CA ALA A 244 1.63 7.42 17.50
C ALA A 244 2.11 6.66 16.27
N VAL A 245 2.95 7.29 15.45
CA VAL A 245 3.53 6.72 14.23
C VAL A 245 4.11 5.34 14.52
N VAL A 246 3.43 4.30 14.07
CA VAL A 246 4.07 3.21 13.34
C VAL A 246 3.08 2.73 12.31
N LEU A 247 3.19 3.33 11.12
CA LEU A 247 2.93 2.66 9.87
C LEU A 247 3.17 1.14 10.03
N SER A 248 2.16 0.30 9.81
CA SER A 248 2.35 -1.16 9.73
C SER A 248 3.14 -1.45 8.46
N VAL A 249 4.40 -1.07 8.46
CA VAL A 249 5.31 -1.18 7.33
C VAL A 249 6.06 -2.46 7.54
N VAL A 250 5.81 -3.40 6.62
CA VAL A 250 6.32 -4.76 6.72
C VAL A 250 7.83 -4.82 6.47
N LEU A 251 8.38 -3.86 5.74
CA LEU A 251 9.80 -3.54 5.70
C LEU A 251 9.97 -2.03 5.74
N VAL A 252 10.41 -1.49 6.87
CA VAL A 252 10.79 -0.08 6.97
C VAL A 252 12.23 0.01 6.57
N LEU A 253 12.50 0.85 5.58
CA LEU A 253 13.81 1.32 5.17
C LEU A 253 13.88 2.77 5.65
N ALA A 254 14.41 3.05 6.84
CA ALA A 254 14.37 4.40 7.43
C ALA A 254 15.71 4.89 7.99
N GLY A 255 16.15 6.06 7.53
CA GLY A 255 17.46 6.66 7.84
C GLY A 255 18.31 6.82 6.59
N ASP A 256 19.49 7.45 6.71
CA ASP A 256 20.49 7.69 5.63
C ASP A 256 21.09 6.37 5.06
N GLY A 257 20.27 5.34 4.92
CA GLY A 257 20.62 4.04 4.37
C GLY A 257 20.94 4.13 2.89
N TYR A 258 21.87 3.27 2.48
CA TYR A 258 22.47 3.28 1.15
C TYR A 258 22.76 1.84 0.71
N GLY A 259 22.42 1.50 -0.52
CA GLY A 259 22.68 0.21 -1.13
C GLY A 259 21.74 -0.92 -0.68
N TRP A 260 20.55 -0.60 -0.16
CA TRP A 260 19.61 -1.63 0.29
C TRP A 260 19.03 -2.42 -0.88
N ILE A 261 18.92 -3.74 -0.70
CA ILE A 261 18.28 -4.64 -1.68
C ILE A 261 17.14 -5.36 -1.00
N VAL A 262 15.94 -5.19 -1.54
CA VAL A 262 14.72 -5.85 -1.09
C VAL A 262 14.18 -6.68 -2.25
N SER A 263 14.37 -7.99 -2.18
CA SER A 263 14.07 -8.85 -3.32
C SER A 263 13.35 -10.15 -2.97
N ASP A 264 12.54 -10.65 -3.90
CA ASP A 264 11.95 -11.99 -3.79
C ASP A 264 11.05 -12.23 -2.57
N ASN A 265 10.66 -11.20 -1.82
CA ASN A 265 9.84 -11.34 -0.63
C ASN A 265 8.37 -11.54 -1.01
N ILE A 266 7.67 -12.34 -0.20
CA ILE A 266 6.22 -12.53 -0.30
C ILE A 266 5.58 -11.89 0.93
N ILE A 267 4.79 -10.85 0.71
CA ILE A 267 4.08 -10.13 1.77
C ILE A 267 2.58 -10.34 1.56
N THR A 268 1.86 -10.72 2.61
CA THR A 268 0.41 -10.98 2.50
C THR A 268 -0.37 -10.40 3.68
N SER A 269 -1.54 -9.82 3.38
CA SER A 269 -2.51 -9.32 4.38
C SER A 269 -1.95 -8.23 5.31
N ALA A 270 -1.16 -7.32 4.75
CA ALA A 270 -0.55 -6.20 5.46
C ALA A 270 -1.26 -4.87 5.17
N ASN A 271 -1.27 -3.93 6.11
CA ASN A 271 -1.83 -2.60 5.83
C ASN A 271 -0.84 -1.72 5.02
N TYR A 272 0.47 -1.82 5.23
CA TYR A 272 1.47 -1.36 4.26
C TYR A 272 2.42 -2.51 3.91
N GLY A 273 2.66 -2.76 2.62
CA GLY A 273 3.60 -3.79 2.17
C GLY A 273 5.06 -3.38 2.42
N ILE A 274 5.53 -2.31 1.79
CA ILE A 274 6.90 -1.80 2.00
C ILE A 274 6.81 -0.29 2.21
N ALA A 275 7.59 0.27 3.12
CA ALA A 275 7.79 1.72 3.12
C ALA A 275 9.24 2.11 3.32
N VAL A 276 9.58 3.17 2.60
CA VAL A 276 10.91 3.72 2.53
C VAL A 276 10.82 5.19 2.87
N GLU A 277 11.63 5.61 3.84
CA GLU A 277 11.60 6.95 4.40
C GLU A 277 13.01 7.50 4.54
N PHE A 278 13.27 8.67 3.95
CA PHE A 278 14.54 9.38 4.07
C PHE A 278 15.76 8.57 3.60
N SER A 279 15.61 7.71 2.59
CA SER A 279 16.67 6.80 2.13
C SER A 279 17.06 7.04 0.68
N ARG A 280 18.24 6.54 0.29
CA ARG A 280 18.73 6.72 -1.08
C ARG A 280 19.47 5.50 -1.61
N ASP A 281 19.57 5.37 -2.93
CA ASP A 281 20.29 4.26 -3.59
C ASP A 281 19.83 2.88 -3.10
N PHE A 282 18.57 2.54 -3.34
CA PHE A 282 18.00 1.26 -2.94
C PHE A 282 17.27 0.58 -4.10
N LYS A 283 17.12 -0.73 -3.98
CA LYS A 283 16.47 -1.59 -4.95
C LYS A 283 15.34 -2.37 -4.31
N ILE A 284 14.17 -2.35 -4.95
CA ILE A 284 13.01 -3.17 -4.59
C ILE A 284 12.61 -3.96 -5.82
N GLU A 285 13.00 -5.23 -5.88
CA GLU A 285 12.94 -6.02 -7.10
C GLU A 285 12.22 -7.35 -6.89
N ASN A 286 11.32 -7.74 -7.80
CA ASN A 286 10.76 -9.10 -7.82
C ASN A 286 10.04 -9.53 -6.51
N ASN A 287 9.38 -8.58 -5.83
CA ASN A 287 8.57 -8.87 -4.64
C ASN A 287 7.11 -9.12 -5.02
N ALA A 288 6.42 -9.94 -4.24
CA ALA A 288 4.98 -10.22 -4.39
C ALA A 288 4.21 -9.72 -3.17
N LEU A 289 3.44 -8.65 -3.34
CA LEU A 289 2.64 -8.01 -2.29
C LEU A 289 1.17 -8.33 -2.53
N ASN A 290 0.58 -9.21 -1.70
CA ASN A 290 -0.77 -9.75 -1.91
C ASN A 290 -1.74 -9.29 -0.83
N ASP A 291 -2.95 -8.90 -1.23
CA ASP A 291 -4.02 -8.50 -0.30
C ASP A 291 -3.56 -7.43 0.70
N VAL A 292 -2.80 -6.45 0.23
CA VAL A 292 -2.29 -5.34 1.06
C VAL A 292 -3.17 -4.10 0.93
N SER A 293 -3.28 -3.26 1.97
CA SER A 293 -4.03 -2.01 1.84
C SER A 293 -3.29 -1.01 0.94
N VAL A 294 -2.04 -0.69 1.29
CA VAL A 294 -1.08 0.04 0.45
C VAL A 294 0.09 -0.88 0.12
N GLY A 295 0.48 -0.95 -1.15
CA GLY A 295 1.61 -1.76 -1.58
C GLY A 295 2.94 -1.19 -1.09
N MET A 296 3.36 -0.06 -1.65
CA MET A 296 4.60 0.61 -1.30
C MET A 296 4.36 2.10 -1.01
N ARG A 297 5.08 2.64 -0.03
CA ARG A 297 5.10 4.08 0.26
C ARG A 297 6.55 4.56 0.31
N LEU A 298 6.89 5.53 -0.53
CA LEU A 298 8.18 6.19 -0.55
C LEU A 298 7.99 7.64 -0.11
N TRP A 299 8.77 8.08 0.87
CA TRP A 299 8.75 9.45 1.38
C TRP A 299 10.16 10.00 1.53
N HIS A 300 10.43 11.16 0.93
CA HIS A 300 11.77 11.79 0.97
C HIS A 300 12.90 10.85 0.57
N SER A 301 12.66 9.98 -0.40
CA SER A 301 13.58 8.91 -0.77
C SER A 301 14.01 9.04 -2.21
N ASN A 302 15.31 8.87 -2.50
CA ASN A 302 15.86 9.26 -3.80
C ASN A 302 16.69 8.14 -4.45
N ASP A 303 16.95 8.27 -5.75
CA ASP A 303 17.91 7.43 -6.47
C ASP A 303 17.59 5.92 -6.33
N ALA A 304 16.33 5.51 -6.54
CA ALA A 304 15.90 4.13 -6.32
C ALA A 304 15.49 3.40 -7.60
N HIS A 305 15.57 2.07 -7.55
CA HIS A 305 15.09 1.18 -8.60
C HIS A 305 14.00 0.26 -8.07
N ILE A 306 12.81 0.32 -8.66
CA ILE A 306 11.65 -0.49 -8.30
C ILE A 306 11.22 -1.27 -9.53
N SER A 307 11.51 -2.56 -9.56
CA SER A 307 11.29 -3.36 -10.77
C SER A 307 10.73 -4.75 -10.54
N ASP A 308 10.03 -5.27 -11.55
CA ASP A 308 9.54 -6.66 -11.57
C ASP A 308 8.63 -7.02 -10.37
N ASN A 309 8.01 -6.06 -9.67
CA ASN A 309 7.17 -6.37 -8.53
C ASN A 309 5.72 -6.66 -8.96
N ASP A 310 5.11 -7.65 -8.32
CA ASP A 310 3.68 -7.96 -8.45
C ASP A 310 2.93 -7.42 -7.21
N ILE A 311 2.11 -6.38 -7.38
CA ILE A 311 1.43 -5.69 -6.28
C ILE A 311 -0.10 -5.74 -6.43
N PHE A 312 -0.74 -6.41 -5.48
CA PHE A 312 -2.19 -6.53 -5.34
C PHE A 312 -2.67 -5.74 -4.13
N ALA A 313 -2.95 -4.45 -4.34
CA ALA A 313 -3.29 -3.52 -3.27
C ALA A 313 -4.75 -3.06 -3.32
N PHE A 314 -5.39 -2.87 -2.16
CA PHE A 314 -6.77 -2.40 -2.10
C PHE A 314 -6.90 -0.91 -2.41
N SER A 315 -5.96 -0.07 -1.95
CA SER A 315 -6.08 1.40 -2.01
C SER A 315 -5.06 2.10 -2.91
N SER A 316 -3.78 1.74 -2.81
CA SER A 316 -2.75 2.25 -3.71
C SER A 316 -1.60 1.25 -3.83
N SER A 317 -1.11 0.99 -5.04
CA SER A 317 0.00 0.05 -5.22
C SER A 317 1.34 0.68 -4.84
N ILE A 318 1.61 1.91 -5.28
CA ILE A 318 2.79 2.69 -4.89
C ILE A 318 2.38 4.15 -4.69
N ILE A 319 2.84 4.75 -3.59
CA ILE A 319 2.75 6.19 -3.34
C ILE A 319 4.17 6.75 -3.23
N VAL A 320 4.52 7.68 -4.11
CA VAL A 320 5.80 8.39 -4.14
C VAL A 320 5.57 9.83 -3.67
N LEU A 321 6.17 10.19 -2.53
CA LEU A 321 5.98 11.50 -1.88
C LEU A 321 7.32 12.21 -1.73
N GLU A 322 7.43 13.41 -2.31
CA GLU A 322 8.61 14.29 -2.17
C GLU A 322 9.95 13.56 -2.38
N SER A 323 9.98 12.74 -3.43
CA SER A 323 11.03 11.76 -3.72
C SER A 323 11.52 11.95 -5.15
N ASP A 324 12.82 11.91 -5.40
CA ASP A 324 13.40 12.30 -6.68
C ASP A 324 14.24 11.17 -7.30
N SER A 325 14.35 11.17 -8.63
CA SER A 325 15.25 10.28 -9.38
C SER A 325 14.94 8.79 -9.16
N LEU A 326 13.68 8.39 -9.28
CA LEU A 326 13.27 6.99 -9.16
C LEU A 326 13.06 6.35 -10.53
N THR A 327 13.41 5.07 -10.65
CA THR A 327 13.06 4.24 -11.81
C THR A 327 12.04 3.18 -11.37
N ILE A 328 10.87 3.17 -11.99
CA ILE A 328 9.77 2.24 -11.75
C ILE A 328 9.49 1.49 -13.06
N LEU A 329 9.97 0.25 -13.18
CA LEU A 329 9.91 -0.49 -14.44
C LEU A 329 9.39 -1.92 -14.33
N GLU A 330 8.67 -2.39 -15.36
CA GLU A 330 8.22 -3.79 -15.47
C GLU A 330 7.42 -4.33 -14.27
N ASN A 331 6.77 -3.44 -13.50
CA ASN A 331 5.91 -3.85 -12.40
C ASN A 331 4.50 -4.16 -12.88
N TYR A 332 3.82 -5.07 -12.17
CA TYR A 332 2.42 -5.39 -12.36
C TYR A 332 1.61 -4.88 -11.16
N PHE A 333 0.65 -4.02 -11.43
CA PHE A 333 -0.23 -3.41 -10.43
C PHE A 333 -1.68 -3.84 -10.67
N GLU A 334 -2.30 -4.42 -9.65
CA GLU A 334 -3.73 -4.73 -9.66
C GLU A 334 -4.37 -4.20 -8.38
N GLY A 335 -5.33 -3.28 -8.54
CA GLY A 335 -5.86 -2.55 -7.38
C GLY A 335 -6.30 -1.15 -7.71
N SER A 336 -7.06 -0.53 -6.81
CA SER A 336 -7.51 0.85 -7.00
C SER A 336 -6.33 1.83 -6.79
N SER A 337 -6.27 2.91 -7.59
CA SER A 337 -5.20 3.93 -7.66
C SER A 337 -3.75 3.40 -7.63
N SER A 338 -3.27 2.86 -8.74
CA SER A 338 -2.04 2.07 -8.73
C SER A 338 -0.75 2.83 -8.39
N LEU A 339 -0.44 3.95 -9.05
CA LEU A 339 0.80 4.70 -8.81
C LEU A 339 0.52 6.19 -8.64
N GLN A 340 0.80 6.73 -7.46
CA GLN A 340 0.71 8.17 -7.17
C GLN A 340 2.10 8.79 -7.09
N VAL A 341 2.31 9.90 -7.80
CA VAL A 341 3.56 10.68 -7.78
C VAL A 341 3.23 12.08 -7.30
N VAL A 342 3.71 12.42 -6.11
CA VAL A 342 3.32 13.64 -5.39
C VAL A 342 4.57 14.46 -5.07
N TYR A 343 4.60 15.70 -5.57
CA TYR A 343 5.67 16.68 -5.31
C TYR A 343 7.08 16.14 -5.55
N SER A 344 7.21 15.28 -6.55
CA SER A 344 8.41 14.48 -6.86
C SER A 344 8.96 14.89 -8.23
N ASN A 345 10.24 14.67 -8.49
CA ASN A 345 10.90 15.07 -9.74
C ASN A 345 11.67 13.91 -10.39
N SER A 346 11.82 13.96 -11.71
CA SER A 346 12.69 13.04 -12.46
C SER A 346 12.36 11.56 -12.24
N ILE A 347 11.07 11.21 -12.27
CA ILE A 347 10.62 9.82 -12.16
C ILE A 347 10.59 9.20 -13.57
N GLU A 348 11.20 8.04 -13.71
CA GLU A 348 11.08 7.19 -14.89
C GLU A 348 10.09 6.06 -14.60
N ILE A 349 8.98 6.01 -15.36
CA ILE A 349 7.92 5.01 -15.22
C ILE A 349 7.77 4.33 -16.57
N SER A 350 8.29 3.12 -16.74
CA SER A 350 8.28 2.45 -18.03
C SER A 350 7.91 0.98 -18.00
N ASN A 351 7.23 0.50 -19.04
CA ASN A 351 6.88 -0.92 -19.21
C ASN A 351 6.06 -1.54 -18.07
N ASN A 352 5.34 -0.74 -17.28
CA ASN A 352 4.48 -1.25 -16.21
C ASN A 352 3.09 -1.62 -16.75
N VAL A 353 2.42 -2.55 -16.07
CA VAL A 353 1.06 -2.99 -16.38
C VAL A 353 0.15 -2.63 -15.22
N PHE A 354 -0.92 -1.89 -15.53
CA PHE A 354 -1.93 -1.43 -14.59
C PHE A 354 -3.28 -2.09 -14.89
N VAL A 355 -3.89 -2.72 -13.88
CA VAL A 355 -5.21 -3.33 -13.95
C VAL A 355 -6.11 -2.69 -12.90
N ASN A 356 -7.22 -2.10 -13.37
CA ASN A 356 -8.17 -1.35 -12.52
C ASN A 356 -7.56 -0.13 -11.79
N GLY A 357 -6.51 0.46 -12.36
CA GLY A 357 -5.84 1.66 -11.88
C GLY A 357 -4.90 2.24 -12.94
N GLY A 358 -4.11 3.25 -12.58
CA GLY A 358 -3.19 3.94 -13.46
C GLY A 358 -2.26 4.86 -12.69
N ILE A 359 -1.77 5.91 -13.35
CA ILE A 359 -0.85 6.90 -12.78
C ILE A 359 -1.62 8.16 -12.39
N GLU A 360 -1.34 8.71 -11.22
CA GLU A 360 -1.82 10.04 -10.80
C GLU A 360 -0.62 10.92 -10.48
N LEU A 361 -0.55 12.07 -11.15
CA LEU A 361 0.48 13.08 -10.89
C LEU A 361 -0.10 14.23 -10.06
N VAL A 362 0.58 14.58 -8.97
CA VAL A 362 0.22 15.71 -8.12
C VAL A 362 1.43 16.63 -8.01
N ALA A 363 1.34 17.79 -8.66
CA ALA A 363 2.44 18.74 -8.79
C ALA A 363 2.01 20.14 -8.35
N SER A 364 2.94 20.90 -7.77
CA SER A 364 2.77 22.30 -7.38
C SER A 364 3.54 23.28 -8.29
N SER A 365 4.37 22.75 -9.18
CA SER A 365 5.16 23.50 -10.15
C SER A 365 5.33 22.69 -11.45
N ILE A 366 5.61 23.40 -12.55
CA ILE A 366 5.92 22.77 -13.85
C ILE A 366 7.14 21.85 -13.76
N SER A 367 8.13 22.14 -12.90
CA SER A 367 9.31 21.26 -12.78
C SER A 367 8.95 19.87 -12.25
N GLN A 368 7.94 19.80 -11.37
CA GLN A 368 7.44 18.55 -10.80
C GLN A 368 6.56 17.75 -11.77
N THR A 369 6.26 18.26 -12.96
CA THR A 369 5.56 17.48 -14.00
C THR A 369 6.49 16.86 -15.03
N ILE A 370 7.80 17.14 -14.95
CA ILE A 370 8.79 16.65 -15.92
C ILE A 370 9.25 15.26 -15.49
N HIS A 371 8.70 14.25 -16.16
CA HIS A 371 8.97 12.83 -15.93
C HIS A 371 9.22 12.11 -17.26
N THR A 372 9.73 10.88 -17.19
CA THR A 372 9.78 9.98 -18.34
C THR A 372 8.74 8.88 -18.12
N ILE A 373 7.59 8.97 -18.78
CA ILE A 373 6.50 7.99 -18.64
C ILE A 373 6.22 7.41 -20.02
N GLU A 374 6.60 6.15 -20.23
CA GLU A 374 6.51 5.54 -21.57
C GLU A 374 6.19 4.04 -21.52
N SER A 375 5.60 3.53 -22.59
CA SER A 375 5.35 2.08 -22.77
C SER A 375 4.57 1.40 -21.65
N ASN A 376 3.81 2.16 -20.85
CA ASN A 376 2.93 1.61 -19.82
C ASN A 376 1.58 1.20 -20.41
N ILE A 377 1.00 0.13 -19.88
CA ILE A 377 -0.29 -0.42 -20.31
C ILE A 377 -1.30 -0.29 -19.18
N VAL A 378 -2.45 0.34 -19.45
CA VAL A 378 -3.60 0.45 -18.55
C VAL A 378 -4.76 -0.33 -19.15
N ASN A 379 -5.22 -1.37 -18.45
CA ASN A 379 -6.33 -2.24 -18.89
C ASN A 379 -6.19 -2.77 -20.33
N GLY A 380 -4.94 -3.06 -20.74
CA GLY A 380 -4.63 -3.58 -22.08
C GLY A 380 -4.48 -2.53 -23.18
N LYS A 381 -4.66 -1.23 -22.88
CA LYS A 381 -4.42 -0.11 -23.79
C LYS A 381 -3.18 0.69 -23.36
N PRO A 382 -2.45 1.36 -24.27
CA PRO A 382 -1.35 2.24 -23.89
C PRO A 382 -1.83 3.40 -23.00
N LEU A 383 -0.97 3.83 -22.07
CA LEU A 383 -1.12 5.11 -21.38
C LEU A 383 -0.51 6.22 -22.26
N TYR A 384 -1.24 7.32 -22.46
CA TYR A 384 -0.69 8.52 -23.08
C TYR A 384 -0.20 9.47 -22.00
N TYR A 385 1.09 9.77 -22.01
CA TYR A 385 1.67 10.87 -21.26
C TYR A 385 2.39 11.80 -22.22
N SER A 386 2.15 13.10 -22.08
CA SER A 386 3.01 14.09 -22.72
C SER A 386 3.26 15.27 -21.81
N ASN A 387 4.48 15.79 -21.91
CA ASN A 387 4.89 17.05 -21.34
C ASN A 387 5.24 18.03 -22.46
N ALA A 388 4.48 19.12 -22.59
CA ALA A 388 4.64 20.13 -23.64
C ALA A 388 4.26 19.71 -25.07
N ASP A 389 3.18 18.93 -25.21
CA ASP A 389 2.50 18.79 -26.50
C ASP A 389 1.90 20.11 -26.96
N PHE A 390 1.88 20.32 -28.27
CA PHE A 390 1.24 21.48 -28.90
C PHE A 390 0.45 21.05 -30.14
N ASN A 391 -0.83 21.42 -30.22
CA ASN A 391 -1.68 21.21 -31.40
C ASN A 391 -1.78 19.72 -31.82
N VAL A 392 -2.13 18.87 -30.85
CA VAL A 392 -2.26 17.42 -31.01
C VAL A 392 -3.72 17.00 -30.87
N ASN A 393 -4.18 16.09 -31.74
CA ASN A 393 -5.50 15.47 -31.62
C ASN A 393 -5.36 14.00 -31.21
N LEU A 394 -6.01 13.65 -30.10
CA LEU A 394 -5.99 12.33 -29.49
C LEU A 394 -7.38 11.72 -29.55
N SER A 395 -7.47 10.45 -29.95
CA SER A 395 -8.70 9.67 -29.76
C SER A 395 -8.64 8.94 -28.42
N ALA A 396 -9.61 9.19 -27.55
CA ALA A 396 -9.68 8.54 -26.24
C ALA A 396 -9.83 7.01 -26.33
N ASP A 397 -10.39 6.48 -27.43
CA ASP A 397 -10.53 5.03 -27.63
C ASP A 397 -9.19 4.28 -27.77
N ILE A 398 -8.09 4.98 -28.05
CA ILE A 398 -6.76 4.34 -28.18
C ILE A 398 -6.15 4.04 -26.81
N TYR A 399 -6.44 4.87 -25.81
CA TYR A 399 -5.66 4.90 -24.58
C TYR A 399 -6.45 4.36 -23.39
N GLY A 400 -5.73 3.77 -22.42
CA GLY A 400 -6.31 3.33 -21.15
C GLY A 400 -6.34 4.44 -20.10
N GLN A 401 -5.53 5.48 -20.31
CA GLN A 401 -5.45 6.69 -19.51
C GLN A 401 -4.73 7.78 -20.32
N ILE A 402 -5.08 9.06 -20.09
CA ILE A 402 -4.39 10.20 -20.70
C ILE A 402 -3.96 11.19 -19.61
N ILE A 403 -2.70 11.58 -19.63
CA ILE A 403 -2.11 12.57 -18.72
C ILE A 403 -1.37 13.60 -19.57
N LEU A 404 -1.78 14.86 -19.51
CA LEU A 404 -1.14 15.97 -20.20
C LEU A 404 -0.57 16.93 -19.16
N THR A 405 0.69 17.29 -19.33
CA THR A 405 1.36 18.29 -18.50
C THR A 405 1.95 19.40 -19.36
N ASN A 406 1.76 20.65 -18.97
CA ASN A 406 2.29 21.81 -19.70
C ASN A 406 1.92 21.80 -21.21
N ALA A 407 0.75 21.26 -21.57
CA ALA A 407 0.34 21.07 -22.96
C ALA A 407 -0.59 22.18 -23.44
N ASP A 408 -0.48 22.51 -24.72
CA ASP A 408 -1.13 23.64 -25.35
C ASP A 408 -1.95 23.19 -26.58
N ASP A 409 -3.20 23.63 -26.70
CA ASP A 409 -4.06 23.35 -27.87
C ASP A 409 -4.21 21.84 -28.19
N VAL A 410 -4.34 20.98 -27.18
CA VAL A 410 -4.55 19.54 -27.36
C VAL A 410 -6.04 19.21 -27.32
N THR A 411 -6.54 18.52 -28.34
CA THR A 411 -7.93 18.00 -28.37
C THR A 411 -7.94 16.50 -28.07
N ILE A 412 -8.70 16.09 -27.06
CA ILE A 412 -9.01 14.69 -26.73
C ILE A 412 -10.47 14.44 -27.10
N GLU A 413 -10.72 13.59 -28.07
CA GLU A 413 -12.07 13.32 -28.59
C GLU A 413 -12.40 11.84 -28.68
N SER A 414 -13.68 11.49 -28.57
CA SER A 414 -14.26 10.18 -28.93
C SER A 414 -13.67 8.94 -28.23
N GLY A 415 -14.56 8.11 -27.68
CA GLY A 415 -14.21 6.82 -27.09
C GLY A 415 -14.48 6.78 -25.60
N SER A 416 -13.95 5.76 -24.93
CA SER A 416 -14.21 5.56 -23.50
C SER A 416 -12.93 5.26 -22.73
N ILE A 417 -12.76 5.92 -21.58
CA ILE A 417 -11.68 5.66 -20.62
C ILE A 417 -12.29 5.28 -19.27
N HIS A 418 -11.92 4.10 -18.78
CA HIS A 418 -12.55 3.54 -17.58
C HIS A 418 -11.63 2.59 -16.80
N ASN A 419 -12.00 2.33 -15.54
CA ASN A 419 -11.27 1.49 -14.60
C ASN A 419 -9.80 1.90 -14.46
N THR A 420 -9.48 3.19 -14.49
CA THR A 420 -8.13 3.72 -14.19
C THR A 420 -8.15 4.60 -12.92
N SER A 421 -7.02 5.17 -12.54
CA SER A 421 -6.94 6.13 -11.43
C SER A 421 -7.77 7.39 -11.77
N ILE A 422 -7.32 8.15 -12.77
CA ILE A 422 -8.02 9.31 -13.33
C ILE A 422 -8.11 9.08 -14.83
N GLY A 423 -9.30 9.24 -15.42
CA GLY A 423 -9.47 9.01 -16.86
C GLY A 423 -8.59 9.94 -17.70
N ILE A 424 -8.77 11.26 -17.51
CA ILE A 424 -8.00 12.31 -18.16
C ILE A 424 -7.49 13.30 -17.10
N GLN A 425 -6.18 13.53 -17.06
CA GLN A 425 -5.56 14.51 -16.16
C GLN A 425 -4.87 15.61 -16.98
N LEU A 426 -5.24 16.87 -16.71
CA LEU A 426 -4.65 18.07 -17.31
C LEU A 426 -3.95 18.89 -16.22
N ILE A 427 -2.63 19.09 -16.34
CA ILE A 427 -1.84 19.82 -15.35
C ILE A 427 -1.05 20.93 -16.05
N PHE A 428 -1.20 22.17 -15.64
CA PHE A 428 -0.54 23.32 -16.28
C PHE A 428 -0.83 23.47 -17.78
N CYS A 429 -2.01 23.06 -18.25
CA CYS A 429 -2.36 23.09 -19.68
C CYS A 429 -3.07 24.40 -20.10
N GLU A 430 -2.95 24.76 -21.37
CA GLU A 430 -3.63 25.91 -22.01
C GLU A 430 -4.39 25.47 -23.27
N GLY A 431 -5.57 26.02 -23.53
CA GLY A 431 -6.26 25.81 -24.81
C GLY A 431 -6.76 24.37 -25.06
N CYS A 432 -6.68 23.47 -24.06
CA CYS A 432 -6.97 22.06 -24.27
C CYS A 432 -8.47 21.76 -24.23
N GLU A 433 -8.91 20.82 -25.07
CA GLU A 433 -10.32 20.45 -25.25
C GLU A 433 -10.52 18.96 -24.99
N VAL A 434 -11.50 18.61 -24.15
CA VAL A 434 -11.95 17.22 -23.93
C VAL A 434 -13.40 17.13 -24.36
N ARG A 435 -13.68 16.35 -25.42
CA ARG A 435 -15.04 16.24 -25.95
C ARG A 435 -15.51 14.88 -26.41
N GLU A 436 -16.80 14.64 -26.27
CA GLU A 436 -17.46 13.42 -26.75
C GLU A 436 -16.80 12.13 -26.20
N VAL A 437 -16.28 12.19 -24.96
CA VAL A 437 -15.66 11.05 -24.27
C VAL A 437 -16.59 10.48 -23.20
N GLU A 438 -16.64 9.16 -23.09
CA GLU A 438 -17.29 8.44 -21.99
C GLU A 438 -16.26 8.09 -20.90
N LEU A 439 -16.43 8.59 -19.67
CA LEU A 439 -15.46 8.43 -18.58
C LEU A 439 -16.13 7.80 -17.36
N TYR A 440 -15.72 6.59 -17.00
CA TYR A 440 -16.44 5.85 -15.94
C TYR A 440 -15.65 4.85 -15.12
N HIS A 441 -16.13 4.55 -13.90
CA HIS A 441 -15.47 3.62 -12.96
C HIS A 441 -13.99 3.97 -12.69
N ASN A 442 -13.60 5.23 -12.87
CA ASN A 442 -12.29 5.70 -12.50
C ASN A 442 -12.26 5.96 -10.99
N VAL A 443 -11.18 5.56 -10.34
CA VAL A 443 -11.10 5.49 -8.88
C VAL A 443 -11.16 6.88 -8.25
N VAL A 444 -10.43 7.83 -8.83
CA VAL A 444 -10.29 9.20 -8.30
C VAL A 444 -11.19 10.17 -9.03
N ALA A 445 -11.07 10.29 -10.36
CA ALA A 445 -11.92 11.18 -11.14
C ALA A 445 -12.12 10.71 -12.58
N GLY A 446 -13.22 11.15 -13.20
CA GLY A 446 -13.34 11.09 -14.65
C GLY A 446 -12.31 12.02 -15.30
N ILE A 447 -12.40 13.31 -14.95
CA ILE A 447 -11.48 14.35 -15.42
C ILE A 447 -10.93 15.13 -14.22
N SER A 448 -9.63 15.37 -14.20
CA SER A 448 -8.97 16.25 -13.24
C SER A 448 -8.20 17.35 -13.96
N LEU A 449 -8.41 18.61 -13.56
CA LEU A 449 -7.68 19.77 -14.03
C LEU A 449 -6.98 20.46 -12.87
N TYR A 450 -5.69 20.71 -13.01
CA TYR A 450 -4.90 21.47 -12.05
C TYR A 450 -4.07 22.56 -12.73
N SER A 451 -4.10 23.78 -12.18
CA SER A 451 -3.31 24.91 -12.66
C SER A 451 -3.42 25.20 -14.16
N SER A 452 -4.57 24.90 -14.76
CA SER A 452 -4.80 24.99 -16.21
C SER A 452 -5.72 26.16 -16.57
N LYS A 453 -5.65 26.63 -17.82
CA LYS A 453 -6.41 27.80 -18.29
C LYS A 453 -6.95 27.66 -19.70
N ASP A 454 -8.00 28.42 -20.01
CA ASP A 454 -8.62 28.44 -21.35
C ASP A 454 -8.89 27.03 -21.90
N CYS A 455 -9.34 26.12 -21.04
CA CYS A 455 -9.64 24.73 -21.40
C CYS A 455 -11.14 24.53 -21.57
N TYR A 456 -11.52 23.51 -22.34
CA TYR A 456 -12.90 23.22 -22.73
C TYR A 456 -13.24 21.77 -22.41
N ILE A 457 -14.24 21.55 -21.57
CA ILE A 457 -14.78 20.22 -21.26
C ILE A 457 -16.21 20.18 -21.79
N GLU A 458 -16.43 19.53 -22.94
CA GLU A 458 -17.71 19.60 -23.63
C GLU A 458 -18.28 18.27 -24.10
N PHE A 459 -19.61 18.12 -24.03
CA PHE A 459 -20.32 16.97 -24.60
C PHE A 459 -19.84 15.58 -24.14
N ASN A 460 -19.25 15.48 -22.95
CA ASN A 460 -18.79 14.21 -22.37
C ASN A 460 -19.91 13.51 -21.58
N ASP A 461 -19.81 12.18 -21.46
CA ASP A 461 -20.64 11.36 -20.57
C ASP A 461 -19.77 10.84 -19.41
N ILE A 462 -19.92 11.41 -18.21
CA ILE A 462 -19.02 11.22 -17.06
C ILE A 462 -19.79 10.61 -15.91
N HIS A 463 -19.52 9.34 -15.58
CA HIS A 463 -20.34 8.63 -14.59
C HIS A 463 -19.64 7.55 -13.77
N HIS A 464 -20.15 7.28 -12.57
CA HIS A 464 -19.64 6.20 -11.72
C HIS A 464 -18.15 6.33 -11.36
N ASN A 465 -17.61 7.55 -11.31
CA ASN A 465 -16.23 7.84 -10.90
C ASN A 465 -16.12 8.24 -9.42
N GLY A 466 -14.88 8.23 -8.90
CA GLY A 466 -14.54 8.69 -7.54
C GLY A 466 -14.97 7.73 -6.43
N LYS A 467 -14.95 6.43 -6.72
CA LYS A 467 -15.36 5.40 -5.76
C LYS A 467 -14.29 5.28 -4.66
N PHE A 468 -14.71 5.43 -3.40
CA PHE A 468 -13.87 5.32 -2.20
C PHE A 468 -12.98 6.52 -1.87
N THR A 469 -13.16 7.64 -2.55
CA THR A 469 -12.50 8.91 -2.21
C THR A 469 -13.47 9.85 -1.49
N TRP A 470 -12.93 10.67 -0.59
CA TRP A 470 -13.69 11.75 0.06
C TRP A 470 -13.65 13.06 -0.74
N GLN A 471 -12.85 13.09 -1.80
CA GLN A 471 -12.57 14.19 -2.70
C GLN A 471 -12.37 13.57 -4.10
N HIS A 472 -12.65 14.33 -5.15
CA HIS A 472 -12.49 13.96 -6.56
C HIS A 472 -13.64 13.05 -7.01
N GLY A 473 -14.38 13.49 -8.04
CA GLY A 473 -15.59 12.81 -8.50
C GLY A 473 -15.72 12.79 -10.02
N GLY A 474 -16.78 13.38 -10.57
CA GLY A 474 -16.94 13.43 -12.03
C GLY A 474 -15.85 14.30 -12.69
N ILE A 475 -15.91 15.61 -12.42
CA ILE A 475 -14.92 16.61 -12.85
C ILE A 475 -14.37 17.31 -11.61
N SER A 476 -13.06 17.21 -11.40
CA SER A 476 -12.32 17.88 -10.33
C SER A 476 -11.48 19.02 -10.90
N VAL A 477 -11.59 20.21 -10.31
CA VAL A 477 -10.89 21.42 -10.76
C VAL A 477 -10.13 22.07 -9.59
N GLY A 478 -8.86 22.39 -9.80
CA GLY A 478 -8.05 23.12 -8.83
C GLY A 478 -7.12 24.15 -9.48
N VAL A 479 -7.05 25.36 -8.93
CA VAL A 479 -6.15 26.43 -9.41
C VAL A 479 -6.36 26.77 -10.90
N CYS A 480 -7.59 26.69 -11.40
CA CYS A 480 -7.88 26.91 -12.83
C CYS A 480 -8.55 28.26 -13.09
N PHE A 481 -8.34 28.81 -14.28
CA PHE A 481 -9.01 30.04 -14.72
C PHE A 481 -9.46 29.99 -16.18
N GLU A 482 -10.54 30.72 -16.51
CA GLU A 482 -11.07 30.79 -17.88
C GLU A 482 -11.45 29.40 -18.47
N LEU A 483 -11.93 28.49 -17.62
CA LEU A 483 -12.40 27.15 -18.02
C LEU A 483 -13.85 27.19 -18.51
N MET A 484 -14.19 26.42 -19.53
CA MET A 484 -15.58 26.21 -19.97
C MET A 484 -16.00 24.75 -19.83
N ILE A 485 -17.05 24.49 -19.04
CA ILE A 485 -17.65 23.16 -18.87
C ILE A 485 -19.08 23.21 -19.40
N PHE A 486 -19.37 22.55 -20.52
CA PHE A 486 -20.71 22.64 -21.11
C PHE A 486 -21.21 21.44 -21.90
N GLY A 487 -22.52 21.23 -21.93
CA GLY A 487 -23.13 20.16 -22.71
C GLY A 487 -22.81 18.75 -22.20
N ASN A 488 -22.20 18.61 -21.01
CA ASN A 488 -21.82 17.32 -20.45
C ASN A 488 -23.00 16.67 -19.71
N ARG A 489 -22.97 15.34 -19.63
CA ARG A 489 -23.85 14.53 -18.81
C ARG A 489 -23.04 13.92 -17.66
N ILE A 490 -23.33 14.29 -16.43
CA ILE A 490 -22.49 14.00 -15.26
C ILE A 490 -23.35 13.37 -14.15
N TYR A 491 -23.18 12.07 -13.89
CA TYR A 491 -24.06 11.37 -12.95
C TYR A 491 -23.47 10.16 -12.24
N ASN A 492 -24.07 9.77 -11.12
CA ASN A 492 -23.63 8.64 -10.31
C ASN A 492 -22.14 8.71 -9.90
N ASN A 493 -21.55 9.91 -9.86
CA ASN A 493 -20.19 10.09 -9.37
C ASN A 493 -20.20 10.30 -7.85
N SER A 494 -19.07 10.01 -7.23
CA SER A 494 -18.83 10.16 -5.80
C SER A 494 -17.56 10.97 -5.59
N PRO A 495 -17.48 11.92 -4.65
CA PRO A 495 -18.62 12.46 -3.92
C PRO A 495 -19.52 13.33 -4.81
N ASN A 496 -18.95 14.13 -5.71
CA ASN A 496 -19.67 15.19 -6.45
C ASN A 496 -19.64 14.98 -7.96
N GLY A 497 -20.57 15.64 -8.67
CA GLY A 497 -20.57 15.70 -10.13
C GLY A 497 -19.44 16.60 -10.66
N ILE A 498 -19.50 17.89 -10.35
CA ILE A 498 -18.45 18.88 -10.60
C ILE A 498 -18.03 19.47 -9.26
N GLU A 499 -16.73 19.55 -9.01
CA GLU A 499 -16.21 20.15 -7.77
C GLU A 499 -14.95 20.97 -7.96
N PHE A 500 -14.89 22.09 -7.23
CA PHE A 500 -13.72 22.98 -7.18
C PHE A 500 -13.03 22.86 -5.83
N ILE A 501 -11.82 22.30 -5.84
CA ILE A 501 -11.09 21.89 -4.64
C ILE A 501 -10.13 22.97 -4.16
N TYR A 502 -9.64 23.77 -5.09
CA TYR A 502 -8.72 24.89 -4.84
C TYR A 502 -9.21 26.12 -5.60
N ASP A 503 -8.43 27.20 -5.52
CA ASP A 503 -8.76 28.50 -6.11
C ASP A 503 -9.22 28.36 -7.57
N THR A 504 -10.31 29.04 -7.92
CA THR A 504 -10.81 29.07 -9.30
C THR A 504 -11.35 30.45 -9.60
N THR A 505 -11.17 30.91 -10.85
CA THR A 505 -11.68 32.22 -11.27
C THR A 505 -12.14 32.22 -12.71
N ASN A 506 -13.26 32.88 -13.00
CA ASN A 506 -13.81 33.01 -14.35
C ASN A 506 -14.11 31.65 -15.03
N VAL A 507 -14.53 30.64 -14.26
CA VAL A 507 -15.01 29.38 -14.85
C VAL A 507 -16.48 29.52 -15.24
N THR A 508 -16.83 29.06 -16.44
CA THR A 508 -18.23 29.00 -16.91
C THR A 508 -18.73 27.56 -16.96
N ILE A 509 -19.77 27.26 -16.18
CA ILE A 509 -20.47 25.97 -16.20
C ILE A 509 -21.86 26.18 -16.79
N ARG A 510 -22.12 25.68 -18.00
CA ARG A 510 -23.42 25.92 -18.64
C ARG A 510 -23.96 24.73 -19.42
N ASN A 511 -25.29 24.62 -19.48
CA ASN A 511 -25.96 23.61 -20.31
C ASN A 511 -25.51 22.15 -20.01
N ASN A 512 -25.12 21.84 -18.77
CA ASN A 512 -24.80 20.47 -18.35
C ASN A 512 -26.02 19.80 -17.71
N ALA A 513 -26.11 18.47 -17.80
CA ALA A 513 -27.04 17.66 -17.04
C ALA A 513 -26.29 16.96 -15.89
N VAL A 514 -26.54 17.38 -14.64
CA VAL A 514 -25.80 16.94 -13.45
C VAL A 514 -26.74 16.32 -12.43
N PHE A 515 -26.69 15.00 -12.26
CA PHE A 515 -27.71 14.31 -11.45
C PHE A 515 -27.24 13.02 -10.77
N ASN A 516 -27.93 12.60 -9.72
CA ASN A 516 -27.66 11.34 -8.99
C ASN A 516 -26.21 11.18 -8.49
N ASN A 517 -25.48 12.28 -8.24
CA ASN A 517 -24.17 12.19 -7.59
C ASN A 517 -24.34 12.03 -6.08
N THR A 518 -23.38 11.37 -5.42
CA THR A 518 -23.52 10.89 -4.04
C THR A 518 -23.77 12.01 -3.04
N LEU A 519 -23.07 13.15 -3.16
CA LEU A 519 -23.24 14.33 -2.31
C LEU A 519 -23.89 15.47 -3.08
N TYR A 520 -23.12 16.26 -3.83
CA TYR A 520 -23.62 17.41 -4.57
C TYR A 520 -23.52 17.23 -6.08
N GLY A 521 -24.42 17.89 -6.82
CA GLY A 521 -24.29 18.01 -8.26
C GLY A 521 -23.08 18.88 -8.61
N ILE A 522 -23.12 20.13 -8.15
CA ILE A 522 -22.03 21.10 -8.32
C ILE A 522 -21.62 21.65 -6.95
N TYR A 523 -20.34 21.51 -6.59
CA TYR A 523 -19.79 22.06 -5.35
C TYR A 523 -18.65 23.04 -5.66
N LEU A 524 -18.88 24.33 -5.44
CA LEU A 524 -17.88 25.38 -5.50
C LEU A 524 -17.26 25.60 -4.12
N GLY A 525 -15.94 25.47 -4.06
CA GLY A 525 -15.15 25.85 -2.90
C GLY A 525 -15.16 24.82 -1.78
N VAL A 526 -14.42 23.73 -1.94
CA VAL A 526 -14.17 22.83 -0.82
C VAL A 526 -13.10 23.47 0.09
N TYR A 527 -13.39 23.62 1.39
CA TYR A 527 -12.48 24.18 2.40
C TYR A 527 -12.21 25.70 2.26
N THR A 528 -10.96 26.15 2.44
CA THR A 528 -10.54 27.56 2.46
C THR A 528 -10.20 28.10 1.06
N SER A 529 -10.70 27.48 0.00
CA SER A 529 -10.41 27.87 -1.38
C SER A 529 -11.10 29.18 -1.78
N THR A 530 -10.43 30.01 -2.57
CA THR A 530 -11.02 31.22 -3.18
C THR A 530 -11.61 30.90 -4.56
N CYS A 531 -12.85 30.39 -4.56
CA CYS A 531 -13.62 30.17 -5.79
C CYS A 531 -14.49 31.40 -6.07
N GLN A 532 -14.15 32.18 -7.08
CA GLN A 532 -14.80 33.47 -7.32
C GLN A 532 -15.04 33.80 -8.79
N TYR A 533 -16.00 34.68 -9.07
CA TYR A 533 -16.32 35.14 -10.42
C TYR A 533 -16.69 34.01 -11.40
N ASN A 534 -17.18 32.89 -10.88
CA ASN A 534 -17.63 31.78 -11.70
C ASN A 534 -19.08 32.01 -12.14
N LEU A 535 -19.42 31.57 -13.34
CA LEU A 535 -20.73 31.76 -13.97
C LEU A 535 -21.39 30.40 -14.25
N ILE A 536 -22.50 30.11 -13.57
CA ILE A 536 -23.18 28.82 -13.58
C ILE A 536 -24.64 29.03 -13.99
N PHE A 537 -25.02 28.68 -15.22
CA PHE A 537 -26.39 28.93 -15.71
C PHE A 537 -26.81 27.93 -16.79
N GLY A 538 -28.12 27.75 -16.96
CA GLY A 538 -28.69 26.86 -17.98
C GLY A 538 -28.42 25.37 -17.74
N ASN A 539 -27.93 24.98 -16.56
CA ASN A 539 -27.70 23.58 -16.22
C ASN A 539 -29.00 22.91 -15.73
N ALA A 540 -29.14 21.61 -15.97
CA ALA A 540 -30.16 20.75 -15.38
C ALA A 540 -29.55 19.99 -14.21
N ILE A 541 -29.86 20.40 -12.97
CA ILE A 541 -29.24 19.90 -11.75
C ILE A 541 -30.31 19.21 -10.90
N GLY A 542 -30.12 17.94 -10.56
CA GLY A 542 -31.20 17.23 -9.88
C GLY A 542 -30.87 15.90 -9.24
N TRP A 543 -31.65 15.52 -8.22
CA TRP A 543 -31.60 14.21 -7.57
C TRP A 543 -30.22 13.81 -7.04
N ASN A 544 -29.39 14.77 -6.64
CA ASN A 544 -28.14 14.51 -5.95
C ASN A 544 -28.41 14.22 -4.46
N GLY A 545 -27.48 13.56 -3.77
CA GLY A 545 -27.73 12.99 -2.44
C GLY A 545 -27.97 14.02 -1.32
N GLU A 546 -26.97 14.83 -1.01
CA GLU A 546 -27.03 15.84 0.07
C GLU A 546 -27.68 17.14 -0.41
N GLY A 547 -27.43 17.56 -1.64
CA GLY A 547 -28.01 18.77 -2.21
C GLY A 547 -27.68 18.91 -3.70
N ASN A 548 -28.42 19.75 -4.42
CA ASN A 548 -28.17 19.94 -5.85
C ASN A 548 -26.92 20.79 -6.12
N ALA A 549 -26.69 21.81 -5.29
CA ALA A 549 -25.57 22.70 -5.41
C ALA A 549 -25.08 23.16 -4.03
N ARG A 550 -23.78 23.43 -3.92
CA ARG A 550 -23.16 24.08 -2.77
C ARG A 550 -22.12 25.11 -3.21
N ASP A 551 -22.09 26.26 -2.57
CA ASP A 551 -21.20 27.37 -2.88
C ASP A 551 -20.64 27.98 -1.58
N GLU A 552 -19.36 27.72 -1.33
CA GLU A 552 -18.58 28.31 -0.23
C GLU A 552 -17.67 29.43 -0.74
N GLY A 553 -17.79 29.80 -2.02
CA GLY A 553 -16.98 30.82 -2.66
C GLY A 553 -17.51 32.25 -2.43
N SER A 554 -17.16 33.14 -3.35
CA SER A 554 -17.61 34.53 -3.31
C SER A 554 -17.78 35.10 -4.71
N GLU A 555 -18.76 35.97 -4.92
CA GLU A 555 -18.97 36.64 -6.21
C GLU A 555 -19.18 35.66 -7.39
N ASN A 556 -19.67 34.45 -7.08
CA ASN A 556 -20.14 33.48 -8.06
C ASN A 556 -21.59 33.82 -8.46
N MET A 557 -21.92 33.62 -9.74
CA MET A 557 -23.26 33.87 -10.27
C MET A 557 -23.89 32.55 -10.71
N TRP A 558 -25.05 32.24 -10.14
CA TRP A 558 -25.84 31.04 -10.46
C TRP A 558 -26.95 31.30 -11.48
N ASP A 559 -26.81 32.39 -12.22
CA ASP A 559 -27.63 32.81 -13.35
C ASP A 559 -26.83 33.76 -14.27
N ASP A 560 -27.36 34.08 -15.45
CA ASP A 560 -26.72 34.99 -16.42
C ASP A 560 -26.87 36.48 -16.08
N GLY A 561 -27.49 36.83 -14.95
CA GLY A 561 -27.79 38.20 -14.53
C GLY A 561 -28.85 38.91 -15.37
N ILE A 562 -29.48 38.24 -16.34
CA ILE A 562 -30.41 38.84 -17.30
C ILE A 562 -31.77 38.13 -17.29
N SER A 563 -31.80 36.82 -17.56
CA SER A 563 -33.05 36.07 -17.74
C SER A 563 -32.95 34.55 -17.59
N GLN A 564 -31.74 33.99 -17.47
CA GLN A 564 -31.52 32.55 -17.51
C GLN A 564 -30.78 32.06 -16.27
N GLY A 565 -31.43 31.20 -15.49
CA GLY A 565 -30.86 30.47 -14.37
C GLY A 565 -30.67 28.99 -14.69
N ASN A 566 -30.58 28.18 -13.64
CA ASN A 566 -30.50 26.72 -13.72
C ASN A 566 -31.88 26.07 -13.51
N SER A 567 -32.00 24.82 -13.92
CA SER A 567 -33.19 23.99 -13.68
C SER A 567 -32.92 23.01 -12.55
N TRP A 568 -33.80 22.96 -11.56
CA TRP A 568 -33.60 22.23 -10.30
C TRP A 568 -34.69 21.17 -10.09
N SER A 569 -34.32 19.95 -9.67
CA SER A 569 -35.29 18.86 -9.45
C SER A 569 -36.23 19.09 -8.26
N ASP A 570 -35.83 19.95 -7.33
CA ASP A 570 -36.48 20.25 -6.05
C ASP A 570 -37.08 21.66 -6.01
N PHE A 571 -36.97 22.44 -7.09
CA PHE A 571 -37.55 23.78 -7.16
C PHE A 571 -39.04 23.77 -7.51
N ASP A 572 -39.83 24.35 -6.60
CA ASP A 572 -41.25 24.61 -6.78
C ASP A 572 -41.52 26.12 -6.97
N PRO A 573 -41.83 26.59 -8.20
CA PRO A 573 -42.09 27.99 -8.50
C PRO A 573 -43.38 28.52 -7.87
N SER A 574 -44.22 27.65 -7.30
CA SER A 574 -45.38 28.07 -6.52
C SER A 574 -45.02 28.49 -5.09
N VAL A 575 -43.83 28.13 -4.62
CA VAL A 575 -43.36 28.37 -3.25
C VAL A 575 -42.30 29.47 -3.18
N ALA A 576 -41.38 29.52 -4.16
CA ALA A 576 -40.29 30.48 -4.20
C ALA A 576 -40.09 31.08 -5.60
N ALA A 577 -39.63 32.33 -5.65
CA ALA A 577 -39.28 33.02 -6.91
C ALA A 577 -37.79 32.95 -7.24
N ILE A 578 -36.96 32.56 -6.26
CA ILE A 578 -35.51 32.40 -6.35
C ILE A 578 -35.14 31.03 -5.80
N TYR A 579 -33.98 30.50 -6.17
CA TYR A 579 -33.43 29.27 -5.60
C TYR A 579 -32.15 29.61 -4.83
N PRO A 580 -32.15 29.54 -3.48
CA PRO A 580 -30.94 29.75 -2.70
C PRO A 580 -29.96 28.60 -2.91
N ILE A 581 -28.67 28.90 -3.03
CA ILE A 581 -27.61 27.90 -3.09
C ILE A 581 -27.12 27.64 -1.67
N ASP A 582 -26.99 26.37 -1.29
CA ASP A 582 -26.44 26.00 0.02
C ASP A 582 -24.97 26.44 0.14
N GLY A 583 -24.52 26.77 1.35
CA GLY A 583 -23.13 27.19 1.63
C GLY A 583 -23.01 28.63 2.13
N ASP A 584 -21.79 29.02 2.46
CA ASP A 584 -21.49 30.29 3.15
C ASP A 584 -21.48 31.50 2.19
N ALA A 585 -21.49 31.28 0.87
CA ALA A 585 -21.48 32.35 -0.14
C ALA A 585 -22.76 33.20 -0.14
N ASN A 586 -23.86 32.67 0.39
CA ASN A 586 -25.21 33.26 0.27
C ASN A 586 -25.62 33.50 -1.20
N SER A 587 -25.12 32.67 -2.11
CA SER A 587 -25.42 32.73 -3.53
C SER A 587 -26.90 32.37 -3.80
N VAL A 588 -27.46 32.94 -4.86
CA VAL A 588 -28.83 32.67 -5.30
C VAL A 588 -28.87 32.56 -6.81
N ASP A 589 -29.72 31.67 -7.31
CA ASP A 589 -30.21 31.69 -8.69
C ASP A 589 -31.51 32.50 -8.70
N ASN A 590 -31.50 33.63 -9.42
CA ASN A 590 -32.62 34.57 -9.53
C ASN A 590 -33.61 34.19 -10.63
N PHE A 591 -33.24 33.27 -11.52
CA PHE A 591 -34.07 32.84 -12.65
C PHE A 591 -34.23 31.30 -12.68
N PRO A 592 -34.58 30.66 -11.56
CA PRO A 592 -34.63 29.21 -11.48
C PRO A 592 -35.80 28.64 -12.27
N LEU A 593 -35.61 27.45 -12.83
CA LEU A 593 -36.63 26.67 -13.52
C LEU A 593 -36.86 25.33 -12.82
N THR A 594 -38.08 24.81 -12.91
CA THR A 594 -38.34 23.43 -12.47
C THR A 594 -37.78 22.46 -13.49
N LEU A 595 -36.99 21.49 -13.04
CA LEU A 595 -36.57 20.37 -13.87
C LEU A 595 -37.70 19.34 -13.98
N TYR A 596 -38.44 19.35 -15.10
CA TYR A 596 -39.62 18.51 -15.32
C TYR A 596 -39.33 17.09 -15.78
N GLU A 597 -38.09 16.79 -16.18
CA GLU A 597 -37.72 15.44 -16.56
C GLU A 597 -37.88 14.50 -15.36
N ARG A 598 -38.35 13.26 -15.58
CA ARG A 598 -38.28 12.26 -14.52
C ARG A 598 -36.84 11.82 -14.39
N ASN A 599 -36.39 11.57 -13.15
CA ASN A 599 -35.06 11.00 -12.88
C ASN A 599 -34.80 9.86 -13.90
N PRO A 600 -33.83 10.04 -14.82
CA PRO A 600 -33.65 9.09 -15.91
C PRO A 600 -33.10 7.74 -15.41
N TYR A 601 -32.54 7.71 -14.19
CA TYR A 601 -31.97 6.52 -13.55
C TYR A 601 -32.22 6.56 -12.03
N PRO A 602 -33.46 6.32 -11.55
CA PRO A 602 -33.72 6.28 -10.12
C PRO A 602 -32.85 5.19 -9.47
N PRO A 603 -32.31 5.42 -8.26
CA PRO A 603 -31.47 4.43 -7.60
C PRO A 603 -32.21 3.09 -7.51
N VAL A 604 -31.61 2.05 -8.09
CA VAL A 604 -32.10 0.68 -7.97
C VAL A 604 -31.97 0.32 -6.49
N GLY A 605 -33.09 -0.06 -5.86
CA GLY A 605 -33.11 -0.39 -4.42
C GLY A 605 -32.00 -1.38 -4.07
N SER A 606 -31.42 -1.22 -2.88
CA SER A 606 -30.25 -1.93 -2.33
C SER A 606 -30.43 -3.44 -2.09
N GLY A 607 -31.25 -4.11 -2.89
CA GLY A 607 -31.41 -5.56 -2.92
C GLY A 607 -30.73 -6.16 -4.14
N ASP A 608 -29.68 -6.94 -3.88
CA ASP A 608 -29.05 -7.91 -4.78
C ASP A 608 -28.37 -7.36 -6.04
N SER A 609 -27.06 -7.05 -5.94
CA SER A 609 -26.18 -7.08 -7.11
C SER A 609 -25.44 -8.43 -7.16
N PRO A 610 -25.66 -9.27 -8.18
CA PRO A 610 -24.85 -10.46 -8.43
C PRO A 610 -23.36 -10.14 -8.68
N LEU A 611 -23.05 -8.85 -8.90
CA LEU A 611 -21.71 -8.34 -9.17
C LEU A 611 -20.76 -8.47 -7.96
N LEU A 612 -21.24 -8.27 -6.72
CA LEU A 612 -20.37 -8.37 -5.54
C LEU A 612 -19.87 -9.81 -5.32
N LEU A 613 -20.72 -10.79 -5.64
CA LEU A 613 -20.34 -12.21 -5.61
C LEU A 613 -19.43 -12.58 -6.78
N MET A 614 -19.62 -12.00 -7.97
CA MET A 614 -18.72 -12.21 -9.12
C MET A 614 -17.36 -11.53 -8.95
N ILE A 615 -17.26 -10.39 -8.27
CA ILE A 615 -15.99 -9.71 -7.95
C ILE A 615 -15.22 -10.53 -6.91
N LEU A 616 -15.88 -11.03 -5.86
CA LEU A 616 -15.23 -11.87 -4.83
C LEU A 616 -14.80 -13.25 -5.36
N VAL A 617 -15.58 -13.84 -6.28
CA VAL A 617 -15.22 -15.12 -6.92
C VAL A 617 -14.19 -14.90 -8.03
N GLY A 618 -14.26 -13.77 -8.73
CA GLY A 618 -13.28 -13.36 -9.74
C GLY A 618 -11.91 -13.09 -9.13
N SER A 619 -11.83 -12.31 -8.04
CA SER A 619 -10.57 -12.03 -7.34
C SER A 619 -9.93 -13.29 -6.78
N ALA A 620 -10.72 -14.19 -6.16
CA ALA A 620 -10.19 -15.46 -5.66
C ALA A 620 -9.66 -16.39 -6.77
N ILE A 621 -10.29 -16.40 -7.96
CA ILE A 621 -9.83 -17.18 -9.10
C ILE A 621 -8.59 -16.53 -9.75
N SER A 622 -8.55 -15.21 -9.87
CA SER A 622 -7.38 -14.47 -10.35
C SER A 622 -6.16 -14.71 -9.46
N VAL A 623 -6.31 -14.59 -8.14
CA VAL A 623 -5.24 -14.86 -7.16
C VAL A 623 -4.71 -16.29 -7.30
N ALA A 624 -5.59 -17.29 -7.42
CA ALA A 624 -5.17 -18.69 -7.59
C ALA A 624 -4.43 -18.94 -8.93
N VAL A 625 -4.89 -18.31 -10.03
CA VAL A 625 -4.23 -18.41 -11.34
C VAL A 625 -2.89 -17.67 -11.34
N ILE A 626 -2.79 -16.53 -10.67
CA ILE A 626 -1.57 -15.72 -10.58
C ILE A 626 -0.53 -16.41 -9.70
N ILE A 627 -0.90 -16.95 -8.53
CA ILE A 627 0.00 -17.79 -7.73
C ILE A 627 0.54 -18.95 -8.57
N LEU A 628 -0.32 -19.58 -9.40
CA LEU A 628 0.11 -20.64 -10.30
C LEU A 628 1.07 -20.13 -11.39
N VAL A 629 0.81 -18.96 -11.98
CA VAL A 629 1.65 -18.34 -13.04
C VAL A 629 2.98 -17.87 -12.47
N VAL A 630 3.02 -17.29 -11.27
CA VAL A 630 4.25 -16.88 -10.56
C VAL A 630 5.10 -18.12 -10.22
N ILE A 631 4.47 -19.18 -9.69
CA ILE A 631 5.14 -20.48 -9.46
C ILE A 631 5.68 -21.07 -10.77
N LEU A 632 4.92 -20.99 -11.86
CA LEU A 632 5.33 -21.49 -13.18
C LEU A 632 6.45 -20.65 -13.82
N LYS A 633 6.39 -19.31 -13.73
CA LYS A 633 7.46 -18.40 -14.19
C LYS A 633 8.76 -18.65 -13.43
N ARG A 634 8.70 -18.82 -12.09
CA ARG A 634 9.87 -19.15 -11.26
C ARG A 634 10.47 -20.51 -11.62
N ARG A 635 9.65 -21.53 -11.89
CA ARG A 635 10.11 -22.87 -12.34
C ARG A 635 10.68 -22.92 -13.75
N LEU A 636 10.36 -21.94 -14.60
CA LEU A 636 10.91 -21.85 -15.97
C LEU A 636 12.23 -21.06 -16.01
N ARG A 637 12.59 -20.35 -14.93
CA ARG A 637 13.83 -19.56 -14.81
C ARG A 637 14.92 -20.24 -13.95
N THR A 638 14.58 -21.29 -13.19
CA THR A 638 15.51 -22.29 -12.64
C THR A 638 15.77 -23.41 -13.64
#